data_AF-A0AAE1UVN2-F1
#
_entry.id   AF-A0AAE1UVN2-F1
#
_cell.length_a   1.000
_cell.length_b   1.000
_cell.length_c   1.000
_cell.angle_alpha   90.00
_cell.angle_beta   90.00
_cell.angle_gamma   90.00
#
_symmetry.space_group_name_H-M   'P 1'
#
loop_
_entity.id
_entity.type
_entity.pdbx_description
1 polymer ?
#
loop_
_entity_poly.entity_id
_entity_poly.type
_entity_poly.pdbx_seq_one_letter_code
_entity_poly.pdbx_strand_id
1 'polypeptide(L)'
;MVSRTSDIVGGVDPAESFDKEALLRYGSANVVGFPTNPSQFTLSQFGHGQSNPTFLIEVRSGTLTKKYVLGKKAHGNLLASAHVVEREYEVLHELSTHTVVPVPKDVPPERRRVIYRAVAQALAVLHSVDVDTVGLGNYGKRTDYCKRQVERWAKQYLLSTGEGKSMRNPKMLELADWLRKHIPLEDSSGATTASAIGVLSNACQMCLSRPQKRLGSADSGYIVNIASESIEENNGFELTSYPDGVPSLSNYLRDYCSAAGRPWPVDQWKFYIAFSLFRGASIYAGVHCRWIMGNASGGERARCAGEKADSFIRTAWSFIHRKSVLPQQPPTETSLEDHVRQLGHDSPNQGMPLGGKFVPSEKVQKLRNKLTKFMEDHIYPRENEFYKLAQSTMRWTVHPDEEKLKELAKKEGLWNLWIPFDCAARARELVFGSRNSRVNNDFGSLLGAGLSNLEYGYLCEIMGRSVWAPQIFNCGAPDTGNMEVLLRYGNEVQMKEWLVPLLEGKIRSGFAMTEPQVASSDATNIECSIKRHNLFILSIISSSLGDLGKTDLAAPKHKQQSMILVDINSPGITVKRPLTIFGFDDASHGHAEIIFENVCVPAKNILLGKGRGFEIAQGRLGPGRLHHCMRLIGAVDRGMQMMVQRALQRKAFGKLIAQHGSFLSDVARCRIDLEKTRLLVLEAADRLGNKKARGTIAMAKVAAPNMALKVLDTAMQVHGGAGLSVDTVLAHLWATARTLRIADGPDEVHLGTIAKMEQDCERLIQIVSFWADTSRLFAHNLCPCPEQKKDD
;
A
#
# COMPACT_ATOMS: atom_id res chain seq x y z
N MET A 1 6.10 -11.43 27.92
CA MET A 1 5.79 -9.99 27.83
C MET A 1 5.39 -9.53 29.22
N VAL A 2 5.79 -8.33 29.61
CA VAL A 2 5.47 -7.76 30.93
C VAL A 2 4.07 -7.15 30.89
N SER A 3 3.25 -7.37 31.93
CA SER A 3 1.81 -7.08 31.88
C SER A 3 1.37 -5.86 32.69
N ARG A 4 2.20 -5.36 33.63
CA ARG A 4 1.89 -4.19 34.45
C ARG A 4 3.09 -3.26 34.53
N THR A 5 2.81 -1.96 34.69
CA THR A 5 3.87 -0.93 34.83
C THR A 5 4.77 -1.19 36.05
N SER A 6 4.25 -1.81 37.11
CA SER A 6 5.03 -2.26 38.28
C SER A 6 6.21 -3.14 37.93
N ASP A 7 6.06 -4.00 36.91
CA ASP A 7 7.03 -5.07 36.62
C ASP A 7 8.13 -4.60 35.64
N ILE A 8 8.16 -3.30 35.30
CA ILE A 8 9.23 -2.64 34.51
C ILE A 8 9.99 -1.54 35.26
N VAL A 9 9.65 -1.25 36.52
CA VAL A 9 10.35 -0.25 37.36
C VAL A 9 11.15 -0.96 38.44
N GLY A 10 12.44 -0.62 38.55
CA GLY A 10 13.36 -1.15 39.56
C GLY A 10 13.91 -0.05 40.47
N GLY A 11 14.87 -0.45 41.33
CA GLY A 11 15.65 0.50 42.11
C GLY A 11 16.43 1.46 41.21
N VAL A 12 16.64 2.68 41.70
CA VAL A 12 17.47 3.68 41.02
C VAL A 12 18.93 3.26 41.08
N ASP A 13 19.62 3.27 39.94
CA ASP A 13 21.06 3.04 39.85
C ASP A 13 21.80 4.05 40.75
N PRO A 14 22.71 3.62 41.64
CA PRO A 14 23.47 4.52 42.51
C PRO A 14 24.20 5.65 41.74
N ALA A 15 24.70 5.37 40.53
CA ALA A 15 25.38 6.36 39.68
C ALA A 15 24.43 7.43 39.12
N GLU A 16 23.13 7.14 39.06
CA GLU A 16 22.09 8.05 38.56
C GLU A 16 21.23 8.67 39.67
N SER A 17 21.63 8.48 40.93
CA SER A 17 20.94 8.98 42.12
C SER A 17 20.67 10.51 42.12
N PHE A 18 19.67 10.91 42.91
CA PHE A 18 19.22 12.30 43.08
C PHE A 18 19.21 12.68 44.55
N ASP A 19 19.47 13.96 44.83
CA ASP A 19 19.03 14.60 46.08
C ASP A 19 17.49 14.64 46.08
N LYS A 20 16.89 13.80 46.92
CA LYS A 20 15.43 13.67 47.05
C LYS A 20 14.80 14.90 47.69
N GLU A 21 15.49 15.60 48.59
CA GLU A 21 14.96 16.81 49.22
C GLU A 21 14.97 18.00 48.25
N ALA A 22 16.06 18.18 47.50
CA ALA A 22 16.11 19.20 46.46
C ALA A 22 15.05 18.96 45.38
N LEU A 23 14.85 17.70 44.95
CA LEU A 23 13.82 17.34 43.99
C LEU A 23 12.40 17.57 44.56
N LEU A 24 12.17 17.26 45.84
CA LEU A 24 10.88 17.52 46.50
C LEU A 24 10.61 19.03 46.61
N ARG A 25 11.57 19.83 47.09
CA ARG A 25 11.47 21.29 47.14
C ARG A 25 11.18 21.89 45.77
N TYR A 26 11.90 21.44 44.73
CA TYR A 26 11.68 21.89 43.35
C TYR A 26 10.28 21.53 42.84
N GLY A 27 9.85 20.28 43.04
CA GLY A 27 8.52 19.81 42.65
C GLY A 27 7.40 20.63 43.30
N SER A 28 7.45 20.80 44.62
CA SER A 28 6.47 21.57 45.40
C SER A 28 6.38 23.04 45.00
N ALA A 29 7.48 23.64 44.52
CA ALA A 29 7.51 25.05 44.12
C ALA A 29 7.19 25.29 42.63
N ASN A 30 7.45 24.32 41.74
CA ASN A 30 7.42 24.54 40.28
C ASN A 30 6.42 23.65 39.52
N VAL A 31 5.85 22.62 40.15
CA VAL A 31 4.93 21.67 39.50
C VAL A 31 3.53 21.82 40.09
N VAL A 32 2.59 22.34 39.28
CA VAL A 32 1.21 22.60 39.70
C VAL A 32 0.55 21.33 40.24
N GLY A 33 0.06 21.41 41.49
CA GLY A 33 -0.60 20.30 42.17
C GLY A 33 0.35 19.22 42.73
N PHE A 34 1.66 19.46 42.80
CA PHE A 34 2.62 18.63 43.51
C PHE A 34 2.47 18.79 45.04
N PRO A 35 2.41 17.71 45.85
CA PRO A 35 2.20 17.82 47.29
C PRO A 35 3.37 18.50 48.02
N THR A 36 3.08 19.57 48.76
CA THR A 36 4.08 20.36 49.50
C THR A 36 4.72 19.61 50.67
N ASN A 37 3.93 18.85 51.43
CA ASN A 37 4.38 17.97 52.52
C ASN A 37 3.79 16.55 52.33
N PRO A 38 4.48 15.64 51.63
CA PRO A 38 4.01 14.27 51.46
C PRO A 38 4.42 13.36 52.63
N SER A 39 3.49 12.51 53.04
CA SER A 39 3.71 11.40 53.98
C SER A 39 4.63 10.29 53.44
N GLN A 40 4.77 10.15 52.12
CA GLN A 40 5.70 9.21 51.50
C GLN A 40 6.16 9.73 50.13
N PHE A 41 7.46 9.61 49.85
CA PHE A 41 8.07 9.96 48.57
C PHE A 41 8.94 8.79 48.10
N THR A 42 8.64 8.24 46.93
CA THR A 42 9.35 7.10 46.34
C THR A 42 9.84 7.46 44.94
N LEU A 43 11.08 7.09 44.63
CA LEU A 43 11.70 7.29 43.32
C LEU A 43 12.19 5.94 42.82
N SER A 44 11.75 5.54 41.63
CA SER A 44 12.07 4.24 41.01
C SER A 44 12.46 4.45 39.54
N GLN A 45 13.34 3.63 38.99
CA GLN A 45 13.87 3.80 37.63
C GLN A 45 13.26 2.79 36.66
N PHE A 46 12.83 3.23 35.47
CA PHE A 46 12.37 2.32 34.43
C PHE A 46 13.57 1.53 33.87
N GLY A 47 13.50 0.20 33.84
CA GLY A 47 14.61 -0.68 33.43
C GLY A 47 14.98 -0.62 31.93
N HIS A 48 14.41 0.33 31.18
CA HIS A 48 14.48 0.44 29.73
C HIS A 48 14.61 1.92 29.37
N GLY A 49 15.67 2.33 28.65
CA GLY A 49 15.84 3.74 28.22
C GLY A 49 17.23 4.34 28.46
N GLN A 50 18.29 3.67 28.00
CA GLN A 50 19.70 4.06 28.22
C GLN A 50 20.06 5.49 27.76
N SER A 51 19.39 6.06 26.75
CA SER A 51 19.72 7.38 26.19
C SER A 51 19.10 8.58 26.91
N ASN A 52 18.11 8.35 27.80
CA ASN A 52 17.49 9.35 28.67
C ASN A 52 16.96 8.60 29.92
N PRO A 53 17.77 8.46 30.97
CA PRO A 53 17.34 7.82 32.22
C PRO A 53 16.03 8.43 32.70
N THR A 54 15.01 7.58 32.85
CA THR A 54 13.62 7.97 33.13
C THR A 54 13.19 7.33 34.45
N PHE A 55 12.56 8.14 35.29
CA PHE A 55 12.23 7.80 36.67
C PHE A 55 10.75 8.04 36.94
N LEU A 56 10.15 7.13 37.70
CA LEU A 56 8.83 7.28 38.29
C LEU A 56 9.00 7.90 39.68
N ILE A 57 8.33 9.03 39.91
CA ILE A 57 8.16 9.64 41.22
C ILE A 57 6.76 9.29 41.72
N GLU A 58 6.63 8.69 42.90
CA GLU A 58 5.36 8.47 43.58
C GLU A 58 5.32 9.27 44.87
N VAL A 59 4.30 10.11 45.01
CA VAL A 59 4.16 11.07 46.10
C VAL A 59 2.80 10.87 46.76
N ARG A 60 2.80 10.47 48.03
CA ARG A 60 1.57 10.24 48.81
C ARG A 60 1.39 11.32 49.86
N SER A 61 0.20 11.92 49.91
CA SER A 61 -0.22 12.83 50.98
C SER A 61 -1.61 12.39 51.46
N GLY A 62 -1.69 11.94 52.71
CA GLY A 62 -2.88 11.27 53.24
C GLY A 62 -3.20 10.00 52.44
N THR A 63 -4.46 9.85 52.03
CA THR A 63 -4.94 8.72 51.22
C THR A 63 -4.59 8.87 49.73
N LEU A 64 -4.20 10.05 49.26
CA LEU A 64 -3.99 10.32 47.83
C LEU A 64 -2.54 10.02 47.42
N THR A 65 -2.35 9.15 46.41
CA THR A 65 -1.04 8.90 45.79
C THR A 65 -1.03 9.49 44.38
N LYS A 66 -0.14 10.46 44.11
CA LYS A 66 0.11 11.03 42.79
C LYS A 66 1.39 10.45 42.20
N LYS A 67 1.44 10.32 40.87
CA LYS A 67 2.58 9.76 40.12
C LYS A 67 3.06 10.77 39.08
N TYR A 68 4.38 10.93 38.96
CA TYR A 68 5.03 11.85 38.01
C TYR A 68 6.18 11.11 37.31
N VAL A 69 6.56 11.58 36.12
CA VAL A 69 7.69 11.04 35.36
C VAL A 69 8.76 12.11 35.21
N LEU A 70 9.99 11.77 35.59
CA LEU A 70 11.16 12.63 35.50
C LEU A 70 12.15 12.06 34.50
N GLY A 71 12.60 12.86 33.53
CA GLY A 71 13.67 12.51 32.61
C GLY A 71 14.96 13.25 32.97
N LYS A 72 16.07 12.53 33.12
CA LYS A 72 17.41 13.11 33.34
C LYS A 72 18.18 13.16 32.02
N LYS A 73 18.96 14.22 31.83
CA LYS A 73 19.88 14.35 30.70
C LYS A 73 21.14 13.53 31.01
N ALA A 74 21.40 12.48 30.21
CA ALA A 74 22.52 11.57 30.43
C ALA A 74 23.87 12.31 30.55
N HIS A 75 24.76 11.78 31.40
CA HIS A 75 26.14 12.25 31.53
C HIS A 75 27.07 11.35 30.69
N GLY A 76 27.95 11.96 29.89
CA GLY A 76 28.88 11.26 28.99
C GLY A 76 28.57 11.43 27.50
N ASN A 77 29.45 10.89 26.64
CA ASN A 77 29.28 10.92 25.19
C ASN A 77 28.13 10.01 24.73
N LEU A 78 27.18 10.58 23.99
CA LEU A 78 26.02 9.88 23.46
C LEU A 78 26.41 8.78 22.46
N LEU A 79 25.87 7.57 22.65
CA LEU A 79 26.03 6.45 21.72
C LEU A 79 25.38 6.74 20.35
N ALA A 80 26.00 6.21 19.29
CA ALA A 80 25.66 6.51 17.89
C ALA A 80 24.22 6.14 17.47
N SER A 81 23.50 5.31 18.23
CA SER A 81 22.11 4.90 17.95
C SER A 81 21.05 5.95 18.33
N ALA A 82 21.44 7.11 18.87
CA ALA A 82 20.50 8.10 19.41
C ALA A 82 19.63 8.85 18.35
N HIS A 83 19.91 8.70 17.05
CA HIS A 83 19.21 9.44 15.97
C HIS A 83 18.70 8.53 14.83
N VAL A 84 17.94 7.49 15.18
CA VAL A 84 17.26 6.63 14.20
C VAL A 84 15.87 7.17 13.88
N VAL A 85 15.75 7.86 12.73
CA VAL A 85 14.49 8.45 12.22
C VAL A 85 13.40 7.39 12.02
N GLU A 86 13.76 6.15 11.66
CA GLU A 86 12.82 5.04 11.48
C GLU A 86 12.04 4.72 12.77
N ARG A 87 12.70 4.77 13.95
CA ARG A 87 12.03 4.58 15.25
C ARG A 87 11.01 5.68 15.53
N GLU A 88 11.27 6.90 15.08
CA GLU A 88 10.36 8.03 15.26
C GLU A 88 9.15 7.93 14.31
N TYR A 89 9.37 7.44 13.10
CA TYR A 89 8.30 7.10 12.16
C TYR A 89 7.42 5.97 12.71
N GLU A 90 8.00 4.87 13.18
CA GLU A 90 7.25 3.75 13.79
C GLU A 90 6.44 4.21 15.01
N VAL A 91 7.02 5.02 15.90
CA VAL A 91 6.29 5.56 17.05
C VAL A 91 5.18 6.54 16.62
N LEU A 92 5.37 7.36 15.59
CA LEU A 92 4.29 8.22 15.07
C LEU A 92 3.21 7.42 14.34
N HIS A 93 3.58 6.34 13.65
CA HIS A 93 2.67 5.41 12.98
C HIS A 93 1.77 4.72 14.02
N GLU A 94 2.35 4.21 15.10
CA GLU A 94 1.61 3.56 16.17
C GLU A 94 0.82 4.59 17.00
N LEU A 95 1.36 5.78 17.28
CA LEU A 95 0.58 6.85 17.95
C LEU A 95 -0.63 7.31 17.11
N SER A 96 -0.49 7.39 15.79
CA SER A 96 -1.60 7.75 14.88
C SER A 96 -2.62 6.62 14.67
N THR A 97 -2.22 5.38 14.90
CA THR A 97 -3.10 4.21 14.83
C THR A 97 -3.77 3.94 16.19
N HIS A 98 -3.15 4.29 17.33
CA HIS A 98 -3.55 3.79 18.65
C HIS A 98 -3.73 4.85 19.76
N THR A 99 -3.65 6.15 19.46
CA THR A 99 -3.88 7.21 20.45
C THR A 99 -4.74 8.37 19.95
N VAL A 100 -5.38 9.09 20.88
CA VAL A 100 -6.17 10.31 20.61
C VAL A 100 -5.29 11.58 20.47
N VAL A 101 -3.97 11.45 20.59
CA VAL A 101 -3.07 12.62 20.46
C VAL A 101 -3.05 13.01 18.97
N PRO A 102 -3.42 14.24 18.57
CA PRO A 102 -3.64 14.56 17.16
C PRO A 102 -2.40 14.28 16.31
N VAL A 103 -2.54 13.43 15.29
CA VAL A 103 -1.52 13.12 14.27
C VAL A 103 -2.19 13.23 12.89
N PRO A 104 -1.54 13.82 11.86
CA PRO A 104 -2.21 14.06 10.57
C PRO A 104 -2.68 12.79 9.86
N LYS A 105 -3.86 12.88 9.23
CA LYS A 105 -4.50 11.83 8.42
C LYS A 105 -4.50 12.23 6.94
N ASP A 106 -4.75 11.27 6.05
CA ASP A 106 -4.77 11.50 4.60
C ASP A 106 -5.77 12.59 4.20
N VAL A 107 -5.30 13.50 3.35
CA VAL A 107 -6.03 14.70 2.94
C VAL A 107 -6.55 14.52 1.50
N PRO A 108 -7.85 14.71 1.22
CA PRO A 108 -8.42 14.67 -0.13
C PRO A 108 -7.79 15.69 -1.11
N PRO A 109 -7.78 15.44 -2.43
CA PRO A 109 -7.18 16.31 -3.44
C PRO A 109 -7.58 17.80 -3.34
N GLU A 110 -8.87 18.08 -3.26
CA GLU A 110 -9.43 19.42 -3.12
C GLU A 110 -8.91 20.13 -1.87
N ARG A 111 -8.76 19.38 -0.77
CA ARG A 111 -8.24 19.88 0.51
C ARG A 111 -6.71 20.01 0.49
N ARG A 112 -5.98 19.20 -0.28
CA ARG A 112 -4.54 19.38 -0.54
C ARG A 112 -4.30 20.72 -1.24
N ARG A 113 -5.08 21.05 -2.27
CA ARG A 113 -4.96 22.30 -3.02
C ARG A 113 -5.17 23.53 -2.13
N VAL A 114 -6.17 23.47 -1.23
CA VAL A 114 -6.42 24.51 -0.22
C VAL A 114 -5.25 24.61 0.78
N ILE A 115 -4.67 23.50 1.23
CA ILE A 115 -3.50 23.51 2.12
C ILE A 115 -2.30 24.17 1.43
N TYR A 116 -1.93 23.79 0.20
CA TYR A 116 -0.79 24.42 -0.48
C TYR A 116 -1.01 25.93 -0.69
N ARG A 117 -2.21 26.36 -1.10
CA ARG A 117 -2.53 27.79 -1.22
C ARG A 117 -2.43 28.51 0.13
N ALA A 118 -2.90 27.90 1.22
CA ALA A 118 -2.77 28.44 2.57
C ALA A 118 -1.31 28.49 3.06
N VAL A 119 -0.45 27.51 2.71
CA VAL A 119 0.99 27.54 3.03
C VAL A 119 1.70 28.66 2.24
N ALA A 120 1.38 28.82 0.95
CA ALA A 120 1.91 29.93 0.15
C ALA A 120 1.53 31.30 0.72
N GLN A 121 0.27 31.47 1.15
CA GLN A 121 -0.21 32.68 1.82
C GLN A 121 0.44 32.89 3.20
N ALA A 122 0.58 31.84 4.02
CA ALA A 122 1.23 31.95 5.32
C ALA A 122 2.73 32.30 5.21
N LEU A 123 3.44 31.72 4.24
CA LEU A 123 4.82 32.11 3.92
C LEU A 123 4.90 33.56 3.44
N ALA A 124 3.98 34.00 2.57
CA ALA A 124 3.93 35.39 2.13
C ALA A 124 3.74 36.36 3.32
N VAL A 125 2.78 36.08 4.21
CA VAL A 125 2.54 36.87 5.43
C VAL A 125 3.76 36.89 6.33
N LEU A 126 4.41 35.75 6.58
CA LEU A 126 5.64 35.67 7.38
C LEU A 126 6.80 36.47 6.76
N HIS A 127 6.92 36.47 5.43
CA HIS A 127 7.97 37.21 4.72
C HIS A 127 7.63 38.71 4.54
N SER A 128 6.39 39.13 4.78
CA SER A 128 5.97 40.54 4.85
C SER A 128 6.00 41.13 6.27
N VAL A 129 6.32 40.35 7.31
CA VAL A 129 6.47 40.89 8.67
C VAL A 129 7.68 41.84 8.72
N ASP A 130 7.42 43.09 9.10
CA ASP A 130 8.47 44.02 9.49
C ASP A 130 9.06 43.58 10.84
N VAL A 131 10.28 43.04 10.78
CA VAL A 131 11.02 42.51 11.94
C VAL A 131 11.33 43.55 13.00
N ASP A 132 11.35 44.84 12.67
CA ASP A 132 11.54 45.92 13.65
C ASP A 132 10.25 46.17 14.43
N THR A 133 9.10 46.22 13.76
CA THR A 133 7.79 46.42 14.42
C THR A 133 7.44 45.32 15.42
N VAL A 134 7.93 44.09 15.20
CA VAL A 134 7.75 42.94 16.12
C VAL A 134 8.90 42.76 17.12
N GLY A 135 9.82 43.72 17.23
CA GLY A 135 10.91 43.72 18.23
C GLY A 135 12.04 42.73 17.94
N LEU A 136 12.11 42.14 16.74
CA LEU A 136 13.14 41.19 16.31
C LEU A 136 14.28 41.85 15.52
N GLY A 137 14.35 43.18 15.47
CA GLY A 137 15.33 43.93 14.68
C GLY A 137 16.80 43.59 14.94
N ASN A 138 17.12 43.09 16.14
CA ASN A 138 18.48 42.67 16.53
C ASN A 138 18.77 41.16 16.26
N TYR A 139 17.80 40.41 15.71
CA TYR A 139 17.90 38.97 15.52
C TYR A 139 18.63 38.60 14.21
N GLY A 140 19.96 38.71 14.24
CA GLY A 140 20.84 38.31 13.13
C GLY A 140 21.24 39.45 12.19
N LYS A 141 22.10 39.13 11.20
CA LYS A 141 22.61 40.12 10.22
C LYS A 141 21.69 40.19 9.01
N ARG A 142 21.21 41.39 8.67
CA ARG A 142 20.14 41.63 7.67
C ARG A 142 20.59 41.57 6.21
N THR A 143 21.69 42.22 5.85
CA THR A 143 22.23 42.21 4.47
C THR A 143 22.98 40.91 4.17
N ASP A 144 23.37 40.68 2.91
CA ASP A 144 24.43 39.75 2.47
C ASP A 144 24.27 38.30 2.97
N TYR A 145 23.04 37.80 3.06
CA TYR A 145 22.78 36.45 3.56
C TYR A 145 23.34 35.39 2.61
N CYS A 146 22.98 35.47 1.33
CA CYS A 146 23.42 34.52 0.30
C CYS A 146 24.95 34.57 0.19
N LYS A 147 25.53 35.77 0.15
CA LYS A 147 27.00 35.99 0.17
C LYS A 147 27.68 35.27 1.34
N ARG A 148 27.20 35.48 2.58
CA ARG A 148 27.77 34.81 3.77
C ARG A 148 27.59 33.29 3.74
N GLN A 149 26.46 32.80 3.25
CA GLN A 149 26.22 31.36 3.17
C GLN A 149 27.12 30.70 2.12
N VAL A 150 27.30 31.31 0.94
CA VAL A 150 28.25 30.81 -0.09
C VAL A 150 29.64 30.65 0.52
N GLU A 151 30.18 31.68 1.18
CA GLU A 151 31.51 31.58 1.81
C GLU A 151 31.57 30.54 2.94
N ARG A 152 30.52 30.47 3.78
CA ARG A 152 30.45 29.48 4.87
C ARG A 152 30.46 28.05 4.34
N TRP A 153 29.62 27.75 3.35
CA TRP A 153 29.49 26.40 2.80
C TRP A 153 30.66 26.03 1.88
N ALA A 154 31.27 26.99 1.18
CA ALA A 154 32.54 26.80 0.46
C ALA A 154 33.67 26.43 1.44
N LYS A 155 33.85 27.21 2.52
CA LYS A 155 34.84 26.91 3.57
C LYS A 155 34.59 25.55 4.22
N GLN A 156 33.33 25.20 4.49
CA GLN A 156 32.98 23.89 5.07
C GLN A 156 33.28 22.72 4.12
N TYR A 157 33.03 22.88 2.81
CA TYR A 157 33.39 21.87 1.81
C TYR A 157 34.91 21.70 1.67
N LEU A 158 35.67 22.81 1.65
CA LEU A 158 37.13 22.79 1.65
C LEU A 158 37.71 22.10 2.90
N LEU A 159 37.11 22.32 4.08
CA LEU A 159 37.49 21.63 5.31
C LEU A 159 37.15 20.12 5.30
N SER A 160 36.23 19.69 4.43
CA SER A 160 35.73 18.31 4.34
C SER A 160 36.34 17.50 3.18
N THR A 161 37.23 18.10 2.37
CA THR A 161 37.78 17.50 1.14
C THR A 161 39.26 17.88 0.94
N GLY A 162 40.05 16.98 0.36
CA GLY A 162 41.50 17.14 0.16
C GLY A 162 42.30 16.02 0.83
N GLU A 163 43.56 16.31 1.14
CA GLU A 163 44.50 15.33 1.71
C GLU A 163 44.00 14.72 3.03
N GLY A 164 44.11 13.39 3.15
CA GLY A 164 43.57 12.61 4.27
C GLY A 164 42.02 12.56 4.34
N LYS A 165 41.31 13.02 3.31
CA LYS A 165 39.84 13.14 3.27
C LYS A 165 39.31 12.73 1.89
N SER A 166 38.01 12.93 1.66
CA SER A 166 37.36 12.76 0.36
C SER A 166 38.10 13.55 -0.73
N MET A 167 38.29 12.92 -1.91
CA MET A 167 38.76 13.59 -3.12
C MET A 167 37.97 14.87 -3.39
N ARG A 168 38.66 15.97 -3.68
CA ARG A 168 38.03 17.27 -3.91
C ARG A 168 37.54 17.38 -5.35
N ASN A 169 36.22 17.38 -5.54
CA ASN A 169 35.64 17.62 -6.86
C ASN A 169 35.86 19.08 -7.32
N PRO A 170 36.56 19.34 -8.45
CA PRO A 170 36.81 20.70 -8.95
C PRO A 170 35.53 21.46 -9.32
N LYS A 171 34.49 20.75 -9.81
CA LYS A 171 33.22 21.35 -10.19
C LYS A 171 32.47 22.00 -9.02
N MET A 172 32.79 21.62 -7.78
CA MET A 172 32.27 22.30 -6.59
C MET A 172 32.93 23.66 -6.33
N LEU A 173 34.21 23.82 -6.68
CA LEU A 173 34.93 25.09 -6.58
C LEU A 173 34.43 26.06 -7.65
N GLU A 174 34.33 25.58 -8.89
CA GLU A 174 33.71 26.33 -9.98
C GLU A 174 32.27 26.77 -9.63
N LEU A 175 31.50 25.91 -8.95
CA LEU A 175 30.13 26.21 -8.52
C LEU A 175 30.10 27.28 -7.42
N ALA A 176 31.06 27.25 -6.47
CA ALA A 176 31.21 28.31 -5.48
C ALA A 176 31.53 29.67 -6.15
N ASP A 177 32.44 29.68 -7.13
CA ASP A 177 32.81 30.89 -7.86
C ASP A 177 31.69 31.40 -8.78
N TRP A 178 30.91 30.50 -9.38
CA TRP A 178 29.71 30.86 -10.11
C TRP A 178 28.70 31.53 -9.17
N LEU A 179 28.43 30.94 -8.00
CA LEU A 179 27.53 31.52 -7.00
C LEU A 179 28.00 32.89 -6.50
N ARG A 180 29.30 33.09 -6.25
CA ARG A 180 29.87 34.39 -5.88
C ARG A 180 29.60 35.50 -6.91
N LYS A 181 29.58 35.15 -8.20
CA LYS A 181 29.38 36.07 -9.32
C LYS A 181 27.90 36.35 -9.64
N HIS A 182 26.98 35.48 -9.20
CA HIS A 182 25.55 35.55 -9.54
C HIS A 182 24.65 35.82 -8.32
N ILE A 183 25.20 36.39 -7.24
CA ILE A 183 24.42 36.77 -6.06
C ILE A 183 23.34 37.80 -6.46
N PRO A 184 22.06 37.56 -6.14
CA PRO A 184 20.98 38.51 -6.39
C PRO A 184 21.25 39.89 -5.80
N LEU A 185 21.01 40.95 -6.57
CA LEU A 185 21.18 42.34 -6.13
C LEU A 185 20.37 42.68 -4.87
N GLU A 186 19.24 41.98 -4.67
CA GLU A 186 18.40 42.14 -3.49
C GLU A 186 19.05 41.66 -2.18
N ASP A 187 20.06 40.79 -2.21
CA ASP A 187 20.75 40.24 -1.01
C ASP A 187 21.45 41.35 -0.20
N SER A 188 22.02 42.36 -0.86
CA SER A 188 22.71 43.48 -0.18
C SER A 188 21.77 44.62 0.24
N SER A 189 20.50 44.61 -0.20
CA SER A 189 19.56 45.70 0.07
C SER A 189 18.99 45.73 1.50
N GLY A 190 19.10 44.63 2.25
CA GLY A 190 18.46 44.46 3.57
C GLY A 190 16.93 44.33 3.54
N ALA A 191 16.27 44.72 2.45
CA ALA A 191 14.83 44.51 2.22
C ALA A 191 14.47 43.03 1.99
N THR A 192 15.47 42.18 1.74
CA THR A 192 15.32 40.73 1.82
C THR A 192 15.53 40.25 3.25
N THR A 193 14.42 39.87 3.89
CA THR A 193 14.39 38.63 4.67
C THR A 193 14.71 37.46 3.72
N ALA A 194 16.00 37.30 3.39
CA ALA A 194 16.55 36.38 2.38
C ALA A 194 16.29 34.88 2.67
N SER A 195 15.61 34.59 3.78
CA SER A 195 14.84 33.37 4.00
C SER A 195 13.89 33.06 2.83
N ALA A 196 13.24 34.06 2.23
CA ALA A 196 12.03 33.86 1.43
C ALA A 196 12.11 32.81 0.30
N ILE A 197 13.10 32.94 -0.61
CA ILE A 197 13.23 32.05 -1.77
C ILE A 197 14.14 30.85 -1.47
N GLY A 198 15.15 31.04 -0.62
CA GLY A 198 15.97 29.93 -0.11
C GLY A 198 15.19 28.95 0.78
N VAL A 199 14.06 29.36 1.34
CA VAL A 199 13.09 28.49 2.01
C VAL A 199 12.19 27.79 1.01
N LEU A 200 11.83 28.36 -0.15
CA LEU A 200 11.06 27.61 -1.17
C LEU A 200 11.82 26.40 -1.72
N SER A 201 13.13 26.52 -1.92
CA SER A 201 14.01 25.41 -2.33
C SER A 201 14.45 24.50 -1.17
N ASN A 202 14.25 24.92 0.08
CA ASN A 202 14.46 24.12 1.30
C ASN A 202 13.15 23.96 2.10
N ALA A 203 11.99 23.91 1.42
CA ALA A 203 10.65 23.90 2.02
C ALA A 203 10.28 22.53 2.62
N CYS A 204 11.24 21.93 3.31
CA CYS A 204 11.17 20.67 4.04
C CYS A 204 12.17 20.66 5.22
N GLN A 205 12.53 21.82 5.81
CA GLN A 205 13.03 21.93 7.19
C GLN A 205 13.37 23.39 7.60
N MET A 206 12.62 23.94 8.55
CA MET A 206 13.06 24.70 9.74
C MET A 206 11.86 25.49 10.35
N CYS A 207 11.81 25.87 11.63
CA CYS A 207 12.29 25.29 12.90
C CYS A 207 11.89 26.31 13.98
N LEU A 208 10.90 26.00 14.84
CA LEU A 208 10.75 26.70 16.12
C LEU A 208 10.82 25.67 17.26
N SER A 209 11.78 25.89 18.15
CA SER A 209 12.10 25.19 19.39
C SER A 209 11.18 24.02 19.80
N ARG A 210 11.63 22.76 19.58
CA ARG A 210 11.05 21.48 20.08
C ARG A 210 9.56 21.58 20.46
N PRO A 211 8.66 21.46 19.46
CA PRO A 211 8.15 20.11 19.19
C PRO A 211 7.98 19.83 17.69
N GLN A 212 9.07 19.87 16.93
CA GLN A 212 9.04 19.57 15.50
C GLN A 212 9.04 18.05 15.25
N LYS A 213 7.89 17.43 15.51
CA LYS A 213 7.62 16.04 15.16
C LYS A 213 6.11 15.80 15.00
N ARG A 214 5.51 16.55 14.08
CA ARG A 214 4.15 16.33 13.56
C ARG A 214 3.85 17.29 12.40
N LEU A 215 4.07 16.79 11.18
CA LEU A 215 3.35 17.15 9.97
C LEU A 215 3.59 15.97 9.02
N GLY A 216 2.51 15.25 8.70
CA GLY A 216 2.55 14.07 7.84
C GLY A 216 2.12 14.44 6.42
N SER A 217 2.66 13.73 5.43
CA SER A 217 2.17 13.57 4.04
C SER A 217 1.81 14.81 3.19
N ALA A 218 1.91 16.03 3.70
CA ALA A 218 1.79 17.26 2.91
C ALA A 218 3.13 17.67 2.25
N ASP A 219 4.26 17.20 2.78
CA ASP A 219 5.60 17.61 2.34
C ASP A 219 6.17 16.75 1.19
N SER A 220 5.52 15.64 0.83
CA SER A 220 6.03 14.73 -0.21
C SER A 220 5.87 15.22 -1.65
N GLY A 221 5.20 16.36 -1.87
CA GLY A 221 5.01 16.95 -3.20
C GLY A 221 6.29 17.51 -3.85
N TYR A 222 7.30 17.89 -3.05
CA TYR A 222 8.54 18.53 -3.52
C TYR A 222 9.82 17.90 -2.96
N ILE A 223 9.77 16.61 -2.63
CA ILE A 223 11.00 15.87 -2.33
C ILE A 223 11.76 15.70 -3.64
N VAL A 224 12.82 16.51 -3.82
CA VAL A 224 13.75 16.35 -4.93
C VAL A 224 14.43 15.00 -4.81
N ASN A 225 13.97 14.01 -5.58
CA ASN A 225 14.60 12.71 -5.66
C ASN A 225 15.84 12.77 -6.57
N ILE A 226 16.95 13.30 -6.03
CA ILE A 226 18.25 13.46 -6.70
C ILE A 226 18.91 12.11 -7.07
N ALA A 227 18.23 10.99 -6.80
CA ALA A 227 18.61 9.64 -7.21
C ALA A 227 17.84 9.13 -8.45
N SER A 228 16.95 9.92 -9.07
CA SER A 228 16.24 9.50 -10.29
C SER A 228 16.92 10.05 -11.55
N GLU A 229 17.17 9.18 -12.53
CA GLU A 229 17.69 9.52 -13.87
C GLU A 229 16.62 10.20 -14.77
N SER A 230 15.44 10.52 -14.22
CA SER A 230 14.22 10.89 -14.95
C SER A 230 13.81 12.36 -14.80
N ILE A 231 14.75 13.32 -14.85
CA ILE A 231 14.44 14.76 -14.83
C ILE A 231 14.39 15.28 -16.27
N GLU A 232 13.19 15.60 -16.76
CA GLU A 232 12.99 16.12 -18.11
C GLU A 232 13.84 17.37 -18.39
N GLU A 233 14.32 17.50 -19.63
CA GLU A 233 14.93 18.74 -20.12
C GLU A 233 13.85 19.82 -20.31
N ASN A 234 14.10 21.03 -19.80
CA ASN A 234 13.24 22.24 -19.81
C ASN A 234 12.26 22.45 -18.64
N ASN A 235 12.05 21.48 -17.75
CA ASN A 235 11.23 21.65 -16.54
C ASN A 235 12.06 21.91 -15.26
N GLY A 236 11.39 22.18 -14.14
CA GLY A 236 12.00 22.42 -12.81
C GLY A 236 12.46 21.13 -12.12
N PHE A 237 12.37 21.07 -10.78
CA PHE A 237 12.55 19.83 -10.01
C PHE A 237 11.35 18.86 -10.10
N GLU A 238 10.58 18.92 -11.18
CA GLU A 238 9.29 18.27 -11.29
C GLU A 238 9.45 16.79 -11.66
N LEU A 239 8.72 15.92 -10.95
CA LEU A 239 8.60 14.49 -11.27
C LEU A 239 7.36 14.27 -12.13
N THR A 240 7.42 13.29 -13.03
CA THR A 240 6.37 12.96 -14.01
C THR A 240 5.15 12.23 -13.43
N SER A 241 4.71 12.61 -12.21
CA SER A 241 3.40 12.26 -11.62
C SER A 241 3.19 12.97 -10.28
N TYR A 242 2.42 14.06 -10.26
CA TYR A 242 1.94 14.65 -9.00
C TYR A 242 0.63 13.98 -8.55
N PRO A 243 0.45 13.67 -7.25
CA PRO A 243 -0.87 13.30 -6.72
C PRO A 243 -1.87 14.45 -6.89
N ASP A 244 -3.13 14.13 -7.23
CA ASP A 244 -4.17 15.15 -7.48
C ASP A 244 -4.25 16.17 -6.35
N GLY A 245 -4.36 17.46 -6.69
CA GLY A 245 -4.46 18.55 -5.72
C GLY A 245 -3.13 19.07 -5.16
N VAL A 246 -1.99 18.48 -5.52
CA VAL A 246 -0.67 19.13 -5.36
C VAL A 246 -0.47 20.10 -6.55
N PRO A 247 -0.25 21.41 -6.35
CA PRO A 247 0.07 22.32 -7.45
C PRO A 247 1.48 22.05 -7.98
N SER A 248 1.72 22.30 -9.27
CA SER A 248 3.07 22.31 -9.87
C SER A 248 3.93 23.48 -9.37
N LEU A 249 5.25 23.43 -9.57
CA LEU A 249 6.20 24.39 -9.00
C LEU A 249 5.88 25.81 -9.47
N SER A 250 5.55 25.94 -10.75
CA SER A 250 5.13 27.18 -11.40
C SER A 250 3.83 27.75 -10.81
N ASN A 251 2.84 26.90 -10.53
CA ASN A 251 1.56 27.31 -9.94
C ASN A 251 1.71 27.69 -8.46
N TYR A 252 2.49 26.91 -7.70
CA TYR A 252 2.77 27.19 -6.29
C TYR A 252 3.58 28.49 -6.11
N LEU A 253 4.63 28.66 -6.93
CA LEU A 253 5.47 29.86 -6.93
C LEU A 253 4.66 31.10 -7.35
N ARG A 254 3.72 30.96 -8.29
CA ARG A 254 2.81 32.05 -8.68
C ARG A 254 1.91 32.48 -7.51
N ASP A 255 1.23 31.52 -6.88
CA ASP A 255 0.34 31.81 -5.75
C ASP A 255 1.12 32.46 -4.59
N TYR A 256 2.37 32.04 -4.35
CA TYR A 256 3.28 32.68 -3.41
C TYR A 256 3.70 34.10 -3.83
N CYS A 257 4.22 34.30 -5.06
CA CYS A 257 4.68 35.61 -5.53
C CYS A 257 3.54 36.64 -5.55
N SER A 258 2.34 36.22 -5.95
CA SER A 258 1.12 37.03 -5.91
C SER A 258 0.77 37.44 -4.46
N ALA A 259 0.73 36.48 -3.52
CA ALA A 259 0.43 36.77 -2.12
C ALA A 259 1.52 37.62 -1.43
N ALA A 260 2.78 37.50 -1.84
CA ALA A 260 3.93 38.21 -1.27
C ALA A 260 4.21 39.57 -1.93
N GLY A 261 3.46 39.96 -2.97
CA GLY A 261 3.71 41.18 -3.74
C GLY A 261 5.07 41.19 -4.45
N ARG A 262 5.64 40.02 -4.78
CA ARG A 262 6.98 39.89 -5.35
C ARG A 262 6.95 39.65 -6.87
N PRO A 263 7.91 40.18 -7.64
CA PRO A 263 8.03 39.89 -9.06
C PRO A 263 8.30 38.39 -9.32
N TRP A 264 8.01 37.96 -10.55
CA TRP A 264 8.26 36.60 -11.00
C TRP A 264 9.79 36.35 -11.11
N PRO A 265 10.38 35.40 -10.36
CA PRO A 265 11.84 35.37 -10.14
C PRO A 265 12.61 34.63 -11.25
N VAL A 266 12.17 34.72 -12.51
CA VAL A 266 12.69 33.92 -13.64
C VAL A 266 14.21 34.05 -13.83
N ASP A 267 14.74 35.28 -13.77
CA ASP A 267 16.17 35.57 -13.98
C ASP A 267 17.07 35.02 -12.87
N GLN A 268 16.53 34.93 -11.65
CA GLN A 268 17.29 34.56 -10.44
C GLN A 268 17.07 33.12 -10.01
N TRP A 269 16.07 32.41 -10.55
CA TRP A 269 15.70 31.07 -10.08
C TRP A 269 16.84 30.04 -10.20
N LYS A 270 17.66 30.14 -11.25
CA LYS A 270 18.87 29.32 -11.41
C LYS A 270 19.84 29.47 -10.24
N PHE A 271 20.01 30.68 -9.73
CA PHE A 271 20.87 30.93 -8.57
C PHE A 271 20.33 30.20 -7.33
N TYR A 272 19.04 30.33 -7.03
CA TYR A 272 18.44 29.70 -5.84
C TYR A 272 18.46 28.17 -5.90
N ILE A 273 18.23 27.57 -7.08
CA ILE A 273 18.41 26.13 -7.31
C ILE A 273 19.88 25.73 -7.05
N ALA A 274 20.84 26.37 -7.72
CA ALA A 274 22.26 26.06 -7.62
C ALA A 274 22.79 26.24 -6.19
N PHE A 275 22.40 27.31 -5.50
CA PHE A 275 22.76 27.63 -4.12
C PHE A 275 22.27 26.55 -3.13
N SER A 276 21.07 26.02 -3.35
CA SER A 276 20.48 24.98 -2.51
C SER A 276 21.17 23.63 -2.71
N LEU A 277 21.46 23.28 -3.97
CA LEU A 277 22.19 22.06 -4.30
C LEU A 277 23.66 22.13 -3.83
N PHE A 278 24.31 23.29 -3.94
CA PHE A 278 25.63 23.58 -3.39
C PHE A 278 25.67 23.37 -1.87
N ARG A 279 24.69 23.93 -1.13
CA ARG A 279 24.57 23.69 0.32
C ARG A 279 24.41 22.20 0.63
N GLY A 280 23.58 21.48 -0.13
CA GLY A 280 23.42 20.03 -0.02
C GLY A 280 24.74 19.26 -0.19
N ALA A 281 25.48 19.55 -1.27
CA ALA A 281 26.80 18.96 -1.52
C ALA A 281 27.78 19.21 -0.37
N SER A 282 27.86 20.44 0.16
CA SER A 282 28.71 20.77 1.31
C SER A 282 28.35 20.02 2.58
N ILE A 283 27.06 19.75 2.82
CA ILE A 283 26.60 18.95 3.96
C ILE A 283 27.02 17.48 3.79
N TYR A 284 26.75 16.89 2.63
CA TYR A 284 27.04 15.48 2.35
C TYR A 284 28.54 15.18 2.32
N ALA A 285 29.37 16.09 1.77
CA ALA A 285 30.83 15.99 1.85
C ALA A 285 31.32 15.99 3.31
N GLY A 286 30.72 16.82 4.18
CA GLY A 286 31.01 16.83 5.61
C GLY A 286 30.57 15.55 6.34
N VAL A 287 29.47 14.92 5.93
CA VAL A 287 29.04 13.60 6.46
C VAL A 287 30.03 12.52 6.06
N HIS A 288 30.45 12.50 4.78
CA HIS A 288 31.41 11.52 4.28
C HIS A 288 32.80 11.69 4.91
N CYS A 289 33.28 12.93 5.08
CA CYS A 289 34.51 13.21 5.81
C CYS A 289 34.48 12.67 7.25
N ARG A 290 33.35 12.80 7.96
CA ARG A 290 33.20 12.20 9.30
C ARG A 290 33.19 10.67 9.25
N TRP A 291 32.71 10.04 8.18
CA TRP A 291 32.74 8.59 8.01
C TRP A 291 34.17 8.08 7.78
N ILE A 292 34.95 8.75 6.91
CA ILE A 292 36.39 8.47 6.72
C ILE A 292 37.16 8.58 8.05
N MET A 293 36.80 9.55 8.89
CA MET A 293 37.40 9.76 10.21
C MET A 293 36.80 8.88 11.34
N GLY A 294 35.96 7.88 11.03
CA GLY A 294 35.35 6.97 12.00
C GLY A 294 34.26 7.58 12.91
N ASN A 295 33.93 8.86 12.73
CA ASN A 295 33.11 9.68 13.63
C ASN A 295 31.73 10.03 13.04
N ALA A 296 31.20 9.23 12.10
CA ALA A 296 29.88 9.45 11.51
C ALA A 296 28.76 8.78 12.32
N SER A 297 27.81 9.59 12.80
CA SER A 297 26.60 9.11 13.50
C SER A 297 25.69 8.19 12.67
N GLY A 298 25.85 8.15 11.35
CA GLY A 298 25.09 7.26 10.46
C GLY A 298 25.71 5.86 10.26
N GLY A 299 26.89 5.58 10.81
CA GLY A 299 27.61 4.32 10.58
C GLY A 299 27.82 4.04 9.08
N GLU A 300 27.62 2.79 8.66
CA GLU A 300 27.80 2.34 7.27
C GLU A 300 26.94 3.12 6.26
N ARG A 301 25.78 3.65 6.66
CA ARG A 301 24.91 4.48 5.80
C ARG A 301 25.57 5.79 5.35
N ALA A 302 26.62 6.24 6.06
CA ALA A 302 27.40 7.44 5.69
C ALA A 302 28.49 7.17 4.64
N ARG A 303 28.74 5.90 4.26
CA ARG A 303 29.71 5.51 3.22
C ARG A 303 29.40 6.18 1.87
N CYS A 304 28.17 6.05 1.39
CA CYS A 304 27.72 6.63 0.10
C CYS A 304 27.45 8.15 0.16
N ALA A 305 27.82 8.85 1.23
CA ALA A 305 27.60 10.30 1.33
C ALA A 305 28.48 11.12 0.36
N GLY A 306 29.67 10.61 -0.03
CA GLY A 306 30.53 11.25 -1.04
C GLY A 306 29.88 11.25 -2.43
N GLU A 307 29.42 10.07 -2.88
CA GLU A 307 28.71 9.88 -4.15
C GLU A 307 27.46 10.79 -4.26
N LYS A 308 26.74 10.96 -3.14
CA LYS A 308 25.62 11.90 -3.05
C LYS A 308 26.08 13.34 -3.24
N ALA A 309 27.13 13.79 -2.55
CA ALA A 309 27.67 15.14 -2.73
C ALA A 309 28.01 15.44 -4.20
N ASP A 310 28.63 14.48 -4.90
CA ASP A 310 28.92 14.60 -6.34
C ASP A 310 27.64 14.63 -7.20
N SER A 311 26.59 13.90 -6.83
CA SER A 311 25.30 13.98 -7.52
C SER A 311 24.64 15.36 -7.39
N PHE A 312 24.70 15.97 -6.20
CA PHE A 312 24.26 17.35 -5.99
C PHE A 312 25.05 18.34 -6.87
N ILE A 313 26.37 18.18 -6.98
CA ILE A 313 27.25 19.03 -7.82
C ILE A 313 26.88 18.88 -9.31
N ARG A 314 26.74 17.65 -9.82
CA ARG A 314 26.32 17.38 -11.21
C ARG A 314 24.95 17.98 -11.51
N THR A 315 24.00 17.80 -10.60
CA THR A 315 22.63 18.31 -10.74
C THR A 315 22.61 19.84 -10.79
N ALA A 316 23.38 20.52 -9.93
CA ALA A 316 23.48 21.98 -9.93
C ALA A 316 23.98 22.50 -11.28
N TRP A 317 25.02 21.88 -11.84
CA TRP A 317 25.53 22.23 -13.16
C TRP A 317 24.53 21.94 -14.29
N SER A 318 23.78 20.82 -14.24
CA SER A 318 22.71 20.56 -15.21
C SER A 318 21.70 21.71 -15.23
N PHE A 319 21.21 22.17 -14.07
CA PHE A 319 20.24 23.27 -13.99
C PHE A 319 20.80 24.63 -14.43
N ILE A 320 22.08 24.93 -14.18
CA ILE A 320 22.72 26.17 -14.64
C ILE A 320 22.73 26.23 -16.19
N HIS A 321 23.06 25.12 -16.85
CA HIS A 321 23.18 25.03 -18.32
C HIS A 321 21.84 24.93 -19.07
N ARG A 322 20.70 24.65 -18.41
CA ARG A 322 19.37 24.62 -19.06
C ARG A 322 19.04 25.99 -19.68
N LYS A 323 18.36 26.02 -20.83
CA LYS A 323 17.89 27.28 -21.44
C LYS A 323 16.96 28.04 -20.50
N SER A 324 15.95 27.37 -19.95
CA SER A 324 15.12 27.88 -18.85
C SER A 324 14.90 26.83 -17.76
N VAL A 325 14.47 27.30 -16.58
CA VAL A 325 14.12 26.52 -15.40
C VAL A 325 12.74 26.90 -14.81
N LEU A 326 12.11 27.94 -15.38
CA LEU A 326 10.74 28.39 -15.14
C LEU A 326 10.13 28.91 -16.46
N PRO A 327 8.79 28.97 -16.58
CA PRO A 327 8.13 29.77 -17.61
C PRO A 327 8.55 31.25 -17.56
N GLN A 328 8.57 31.92 -18.72
CA GLN A 328 8.95 33.35 -18.82
C GLN A 328 7.96 34.29 -18.13
N GLN A 329 6.68 33.90 -18.07
CA GLN A 329 5.63 34.60 -17.35
C GLN A 329 4.93 33.63 -16.38
N PRO A 330 4.38 34.12 -15.25
CA PRO A 330 3.59 33.28 -14.35
C PRO A 330 2.37 32.70 -15.07
N PRO A 331 1.98 31.43 -14.83
CA PRO A 331 0.83 30.82 -15.50
C PRO A 331 -0.47 31.53 -15.10
N THR A 332 -1.23 32.03 -16.07
CA THR A 332 -2.50 32.72 -15.82
C THR A 332 -3.52 31.81 -15.10
N GLU A 333 -4.30 32.37 -14.16
CA GLU A 333 -5.52 31.70 -13.72
C GLU A 333 -6.54 31.78 -14.84
N THR A 334 -6.64 30.71 -15.63
CA THR A 334 -7.70 30.56 -16.63
C THR A 334 -9.04 30.48 -15.88
N SER A 335 -9.92 31.46 -16.10
CA SER A 335 -11.29 31.39 -15.59
C SER A 335 -12.02 30.20 -16.21
N LEU A 336 -13.07 29.72 -15.52
CA LEU A 336 -13.85 28.56 -15.96
C LEU A 336 -14.57 28.77 -17.31
N GLU A 337 -14.59 30.00 -17.85
CA GLU A 337 -15.51 30.41 -18.92
C GLU A 337 -14.92 30.27 -20.33
N ASP A 338 -13.60 30.41 -20.50
CA ASP A 338 -12.97 30.21 -21.83
C ASP A 338 -12.85 28.72 -22.20
N HIS A 339 -12.85 27.82 -21.21
CA HIS A 339 -13.03 26.37 -21.45
C HIS A 339 -14.42 26.05 -22.04
N VAL A 340 -15.45 26.84 -21.72
CA VAL A 340 -16.81 26.64 -22.24
C VAL A 340 -16.95 27.18 -23.67
N ARG A 341 -16.25 28.27 -24.01
CA ARG A 341 -16.32 28.85 -25.37
C ARG A 341 -15.57 28.05 -26.44
N GLN A 342 -14.53 27.29 -26.07
CA GLN A 342 -13.90 26.32 -27.00
C GLN A 342 -14.67 24.99 -27.14
N LEU A 343 -15.71 24.76 -26.34
CA LEU A 343 -16.65 23.64 -26.48
C LEU A 343 -17.87 23.98 -27.37
N GLY A 344 -17.89 25.17 -27.98
CA GLY A 344 -19.02 25.73 -28.70
C GLY A 344 -18.87 25.80 -30.22
N HIS A 345 -18.40 24.74 -30.88
CA HIS A 345 -18.67 24.52 -32.31
C HIS A 345 -18.64 23.02 -32.65
N ASP A 346 -19.75 22.52 -33.22
CA ASP A 346 -19.99 21.09 -33.38
C ASP A 346 -19.04 20.38 -34.34
N SER A 347 -18.46 19.28 -33.86
CA SER A 347 -18.21 18.06 -34.64
C SER A 347 -18.27 16.88 -33.68
N PRO A 348 -19.13 15.87 -33.90
CA PRO A 348 -19.52 14.94 -32.84
C PRO A 348 -18.48 13.84 -32.55
N ASN A 349 -18.41 13.43 -31.28
CA ASN A 349 -17.55 12.42 -30.66
C ASN A 349 -16.10 12.82 -30.32
N GLN A 350 -15.87 13.26 -29.08
CA GLN A 350 -15.08 12.54 -28.04
C GLN A 350 -14.98 13.39 -26.76
N GLY A 351 -15.33 12.82 -25.60
CA GLY A 351 -15.41 13.56 -24.31
C GLY A 351 -14.22 13.35 -23.37
N MET A 352 -14.00 14.28 -22.44
CA MET A 352 -13.01 14.16 -21.37
C MET A 352 -13.33 13.03 -20.37
N PRO A 353 -12.33 12.37 -19.77
CA PRO A 353 -12.55 11.32 -18.77
C PRO A 353 -12.77 11.89 -17.35
N LEU A 354 -13.92 11.59 -16.76
CA LEU A 354 -14.17 11.76 -15.32
C LEU A 354 -13.47 10.64 -14.54
N GLY A 355 -12.72 10.95 -13.48
CA GLY A 355 -11.93 9.98 -12.70
C GLY A 355 -12.05 10.12 -11.18
N GLY A 356 -12.71 9.15 -10.52
CA GLY A 356 -12.67 8.96 -9.06
C GLY A 356 -11.76 7.78 -8.66
N LYS A 357 -11.56 7.53 -7.35
CA LYS A 357 -10.63 6.50 -6.82
C LYS A 357 -10.74 5.12 -7.50
N PHE A 358 -11.96 4.68 -7.79
CA PHE A 358 -12.25 3.38 -8.41
C PHE A 358 -12.64 3.50 -9.89
N VAL A 359 -12.21 4.55 -10.58
CA VAL A 359 -12.31 4.62 -12.04
C VAL A 359 -11.12 3.87 -12.65
N PRO A 360 -11.34 2.89 -13.53
CA PRO A 360 -10.26 2.16 -14.19
C PRO A 360 -9.44 3.09 -15.08
N SER A 361 -8.13 2.88 -15.12
CA SER A 361 -7.23 3.55 -16.06
C SER A 361 -7.64 3.28 -17.51
N GLU A 362 -7.25 4.15 -18.45
CA GLU A 362 -7.55 3.95 -19.87
C GLU A 362 -7.02 2.60 -20.40
N LYS A 363 -5.84 2.16 -19.88
CA LYS A 363 -5.27 0.82 -20.12
C LYS A 363 -6.25 -0.29 -19.70
N VAL A 364 -6.79 -0.21 -18.49
CA VAL A 364 -7.78 -1.18 -18.00
C VAL A 364 -9.07 -1.09 -18.78
N GLN A 365 -9.57 0.11 -19.11
CA GLN A 365 -10.82 0.23 -19.85
C GLN A 365 -10.71 -0.34 -21.27
N LYS A 366 -9.55 -0.20 -21.95
CA LYS A 366 -9.26 -0.89 -23.22
C LYS A 366 -9.27 -2.41 -23.07
N LEU A 367 -8.65 -2.95 -22.01
CA LEU A 367 -8.68 -4.39 -21.71
C LEU A 367 -10.10 -4.89 -21.37
N ARG A 368 -10.87 -4.14 -20.57
CA ARG A 368 -12.28 -4.43 -20.26
C ARG A 368 -13.12 -4.49 -21.53
N ASN A 369 -12.99 -3.51 -22.43
CA ASN A 369 -13.76 -3.48 -23.67
C ASN A 369 -13.44 -4.68 -24.58
N LYS A 370 -12.15 -5.02 -24.76
CA LYS A 370 -11.73 -6.24 -25.47
C LYS A 370 -12.32 -7.50 -24.83
N LEU A 371 -12.17 -7.61 -23.51
CA LEU A 371 -12.59 -8.80 -22.75
C LEU A 371 -14.12 -8.99 -22.79
N THR A 372 -14.91 -7.92 -22.61
CA THR A 372 -16.37 -7.96 -22.78
C THR A 372 -16.76 -8.41 -24.18
N LYS A 373 -16.14 -7.83 -25.22
CA LYS A 373 -16.40 -8.22 -26.61
C LYS A 373 -16.07 -9.69 -26.87
N PHE A 374 -14.94 -10.19 -26.36
CA PHE A 374 -14.58 -11.61 -26.46
C PHE A 374 -15.60 -12.51 -25.75
N MET A 375 -16.09 -12.11 -24.56
CA MET A 375 -17.12 -12.85 -23.85
C MET A 375 -18.41 -12.96 -24.66
N GLU A 376 -18.83 -11.86 -25.29
CA GLU A 376 -20.04 -11.74 -26.10
C GLU A 376 -19.96 -12.48 -27.43
N ASP A 377 -18.89 -12.28 -28.20
CA ASP A 377 -18.72 -12.84 -29.54
C ASP A 377 -18.33 -14.34 -29.50
N HIS A 378 -17.72 -14.83 -28.42
CA HIS A 378 -17.05 -16.13 -28.42
C HIS A 378 -17.38 -17.05 -27.23
N ILE A 379 -17.55 -16.54 -26.01
CA ILE A 379 -17.73 -17.40 -24.82
C ILE A 379 -19.21 -17.71 -24.57
N TYR A 380 -20.07 -16.71 -24.36
CA TYR A 380 -21.50 -16.96 -24.09
C TYR A 380 -22.20 -17.81 -25.17
N PRO A 381 -21.91 -17.66 -26.48
CA PRO A 381 -22.50 -18.51 -27.52
C PRO A 381 -22.08 -19.99 -27.45
N ARG A 382 -20.98 -20.32 -26.75
CA ARG A 382 -20.41 -21.67 -26.66
C ARG A 382 -20.72 -22.39 -25.35
N GLU A 383 -21.16 -21.67 -24.31
CA GLU A 383 -21.41 -22.26 -22.98
C GLU A 383 -22.35 -23.48 -23.03
N ASN A 384 -23.39 -23.44 -23.87
CA ASN A 384 -24.33 -24.56 -24.01
C ASN A 384 -23.66 -25.83 -24.54
N GLU A 385 -22.67 -25.72 -25.44
CA GLU A 385 -21.92 -26.89 -25.93
C GLU A 385 -20.92 -27.40 -24.87
N PHE A 386 -20.33 -26.50 -24.08
CA PHE A 386 -19.50 -26.90 -22.93
C PHE A 386 -20.33 -27.65 -21.87
N TYR A 387 -21.55 -27.18 -21.55
CA TYR A 387 -22.47 -27.89 -20.66
C TYR A 387 -22.92 -29.25 -21.21
N LYS A 388 -23.19 -29.36 -22.51
CA LYS A 388 -23.49 -30.66 -23.15
C LYS A 388 -22.31 -31.64 -23.03
N LEU A 389 -21.07 -31.18 -23.27
CA LEU A 389 -19.90 -32.04 -23.07
C LEU A 389 -19.75 -32.45 -21.60
N ALA A 390 -19.92 -31.51 -20.66
CA ALA A 390 -19.84 -31.75 -19.22
C ALA A 390 -20.89 -32.75 -18.72
N GLN A 391 -22.04 -32.87 -19.38
CA GLN A 391 -23.08 -33.86 -19.07
C GLN A 391 -22.90 -35.21 -19.79
N SER A 392 -21.92 -35.32 -20.70
CA SER A 392 -21.69 -36.52 -21.51
C SER A 392 -20.82 -37.58 -20.79
N THR A 393 -20.61 -38.71 -21.46
CA THR A 393 -19.59 -39.71 -21.10
C THR A 393 -18.16 -39.20 -21.32
N MET A 394 -17.97 -38.21 -22.19
CA MET A 394 -16.67 -37.62 -22.54
C MET A 394 -16.31 -36.39 -21.68
N ARG A 395 -17.05 -36.13 -20.60
CA ARG A 395 -16.96 -34.89 -19.81
C ARG A 395 -15.58 -34.55 -19.23
N TRP A 396 -14.73 -35.56 -19.01
CA TRP A 396 -13.35 -35.37 -18.54
C TRP A 396 -12.35 -34.99 -19.65
N THR A 397 -12.81 -34.81 -20.88
CA THR A 397 -11.99 -34.30 -21.99
C THR A 397 -12.19 -32.79 -22.16
N VAL A 398 -11.13 -32.09 -22.56
CA VAL A 398 -11.21 -30.65 -22.87
C VAL A 398 -11.92 -30.46 -24.20
N HIS A 399 -12.90 -29.55 -24.26
CA HIS A 399 -13.65 -29.29 -25.49
C HIS A 399 -12.70 -28.68 -26.56
N PRO A 400 -12.68 -29.16 -27.82
CA PRO A 400 -11.76 -28.64 -28.85
C PRO A 400 -11.90 -27.14 -29.11
N ASP A 401 -13.10 -26.57 -28.95
CA ASP A 401 -13.27 -25.11 -29.05
C ASP A 401 -12.69 -24.36 -27.83
N GLU A 402 -12.55 -24.95 -26.64
CA GLU A 402 -11.86 -24.30 -25.51
C GLU A 402 -10.40 -23.99 -25.88
N GLU A 403 -9.69 -24.95 -26.50
CA GLU A 403 -8.32 -24.75 -27.00
C GLU A 403 -8.25 -23.70 -28.11
N LYS A 404 -9.19 -23.69 -29.07
CA LYS A 404 -9.27 -22.64 -30.09
C LYS A 404 -9.48 -21.26 -29.46
N LEU A 405 -10.28 -21.15 -28.41
CA LEU A 405 -10.52 -19.91 -27.68
C LEU A 405 -9.29 -19.46 -26.88
N LYS A 406 -8.53 -20.38 -26.28
CA LYS A 406 -7.23 -20.07 -25.65
C LYS A 406 -6.24 -19.48 -26.67
N GLU A 407 -6.12 -20.09 -27.84
CA GLU A 407 -5.26 -19.59 -28.91
C GLU A 407 -5.73 -18.24 -29.50
N LEU A 408 -7.04 -17.98 -29.53
CA LEU A 408 -7.57 -16.67 -29.90
C LEU A 408 -7.29 -15.62 -28.81
N ALA A 409 -7.51 -15.96 -27.53
CA ALA A 409 -7.21 -15.09 -26.39
C ALA A 409 -5.72 -14.69 -26.33
N LYS A 410 -4.80 -15.63 -26.60
CA LYS A 410 -3.37 -15.34 -26.77
C LYS A 410 -3.12 -14.30 -27.87
N LYS A 411 -3.71 -14.48 -29.07
CA LYS A 411 -3.56 -13.56 -30.20
C LYS A 411 -4.09 -12.15 -29.92
N GLU A 412 -5.13 -12.02 -29.11
CA GLU A 412 -5.70 -10.71 -28.73
C GLU A 412 -4.99 -10.01 -27.56
N GLY A 413 -4.05 -10.70 -26.89
CA GLY A 413 -3.37 -10.22 -25.70
C GLY A 413 -4.18 -10.35 -24.41
N LEU A 414 -5.15 -11.27 -24.37
CA LEU A 414 -6.03 -11.56 -23.23
C LEU A 414 -5.54 -12.76 -22.41
N TRP A 415 -4.22 -12.94 -22.29
CA TRP A 415 -3.60 -14.13 -21.67
C TRP A 415 -2.75 -13.74 -20.45
N ASN A 416 -2.75 -14.59 -19.41
CA ASN A 416 -1.99 -14.39 -18.17
C ASN A 416 -2.21 -13.00 -17.51
N LEU A 417 -3.43 -12.46 -17.64
CA LEU A 417 -3.79 -11.09 -17.21
C LEU A 417 -3.61 -10.84 -15.70
N TRP A 418 -3.46 -11.90 -14.91
CA TRP A 418 -3.34 -11.88 -13.46
C TRP A 418 -1.93 -11.54 -12.94
N ILE A 419 -0.88 -11.62 -13.77
CA ILE A 419 0.51 -11.55 -13.31
C ILE A 419 0.84 -10.12 -12.82
N PRO A 420 1.23 -9.96 -11.53
CA PRO A 420 1.64 -8.67 -10.99
C PRO A 420 3.00 -8.21 -11.54
N PHE A 421 3.18 -6.88 -11.61
CA PHE A 421 4.41 -6.26 -12.16
C PHE A 421 5.70 -6.67 -11.41
N ASP A 422 5.67 -6.78 -10.07
CA ASP A 422 6.80 -7.24 -9.26
C ASP A 422 7.21 -8.67 -9.59
N CYS A 423 6.22 -9.55 -9.75
CA CYS A 423 6.42 -10.95 -10.09
C CYS A 423 6.96 -11.13 -11.52
N ALA A 424 6.44 -10.33 -12.47
CA ALA A 424 6.94 -10.32 -13.85
C ALA A 424 8.41 -9.85 -13.93
N ALA A 425 8.81 -8.85 -13.14
CA ALA A 425 10.21 -8.38 -13.10
C ALA A 425 11.15 -9.49 -12.58
N ARG A 426 10.81 -10.13 -11.46
CA ARG A 426 11.58 -11.25 -10.88
C ARG A 426 11.67 -12.44 -11.83
N ALA A 427 10.58 -12.79 -12.50
CA ALA A 427 10.57 -13.87 -13.49
C ALA A 427 11.55 -13.60 -14.64
N ARG A 428 11.63 -12.34 -15.10
CA ARG A 428 12.58 -11.96 -16.15
C ARG A 428 14.03 -12.13 -15.72
N GLU A 429 14.36 -11.67 -14.51
CA GLU A 429 15.70 -11.76 -13.96
C GLU A 429 16.16 -13.23 -13.78
N LEU A 430 15.35 -14.05 -13.11
CA LEU A 430 15.70 -15.43 -12.75
C LEU A 430 15.67 -16.42 -13.92
N VAL A 431 14.82 -16.20 -14.93
CA VAL A 431 14.67 -17.15 -16.05
C VAL A 431 15.52 -16.77 -17.27
N PHE A 432 15.75 -15.47 -17.52
CA PHE A 432 16.40 -14.99 -18.75
C PHE A 432 17.79 -14.37 -18.54
N GLY A 433 18.14 -13.96 -17.32
CA GLY A 433 19.46 -13.42 -16.98
C GLY A 433 19.75 -12.03 -17.54
N SER A 434 20.58 -11.26 -16.82
CA SER A 434 21.02 -9.95 -17.32
C SER A 434 22.14 -10.12 -18.34
N ARG A 435 21.82 -9.83 -19.62
CA ARG A 435 22.66 -9.79 -20.84
C ARG A 435 22.73 -11.06 -21.71
N ASN A 436 22.59 -10.83 -23.02
CA ASN A 436 23.12 -11.62 -24.14
C ASN A 436 22.57 -13.02 -24.49
N SER A 437 21.33 -13.34 -24.12
CA SER A 437 20.63 -14.49 -24.72
C SER A 437 19.59 -14.04 -25.74
N ARG A 438 19.76 -14.39 -27.03
CA ARG A 438 18.71 -14.29 -28.08
C ARG A 438 17.66 -15.39 -27.90
N VAL A 439 17.09 -15.51 -26.70
CA VAL A 439 15.97 -16.41 -26.41
C VAL A 439 14.69 -15.68 -26.78
N ASN A 440 13.89 -16.32 -27.64
CA ASN A 440 12.76 -15.76 -28.39
C ASN A 440 11.94 -14.66 -27.68
N ASN A 441 11.58 -13.63 -28.46
CA ASN A 441 10.62 -12.58 -28.05
C ASN A 441 9.28 -13.13 -27.51
N ASP A 442 8.92 -14.36 -27.86
CA ASP A 442 7.69 -15.03 -27.44
C ASP A 442 7.51 -15.08 -25.91
N PHE A 443 8.56 -15.35 -25.12
CA PHE A 443 8.41 -15.47 -23.67
C PHE A 443 8.13 -14.15 -22.95
N GLY A 444 8.49 -13.02 -23.56
CA GLY A 444 8.11 -11.70 -23.04
C GLY A 444 6.60 -11.47 -23.03
N SER A 445 5.88 -12.08 -23.99
CA SER A 445 4.41 -11.99 -24.11
C SER A 445 3.67 -12.80 -23.04
N LEU A 446 4.27 -13.89 -22.55
CA LEU A 446 3.65 -14.78 -21.56
C LEU A 446 3.58 -14.19 -20.15
N LEU A 447 4.29 -13.10 -19.87
CA LEU A 447 4.26 -12.42 -18.55
C LEU A 447 3.07 -11.47 -18.37
N GLY A 448 2.12 -11.46 -19.31
CA GLY A 448 0.84 -10.78 -19.18
C GLY A 448 0.93 -9.26 -19.20
N ALA A 449 -0.19 -8.60 -18.87
CA ALA A 449 -0.35 -7.15 -19.00
C ALA A 449 0.32 -6.33 -17.87
N GLY A 450 0.92 -6.97 -16.86
CA GLY A 450 1.52 -6.31 -15.69
C GLY A 450 0.53 -5.38 -14.99
N LEU A 451 -0.45 -5.97 -14.31
CA LEU A 451 -1.54 -5.25 -13.65
C LEU A 451 -1.37 -5.25 -12.13
N SER A 452 -1.87 -4.20 -11.47
CA SER A 452 -2.13 -4.25 -10.02
C SER A 452 -3.36 -5.13 -9.72
N ASN A 453 -3.50 -5.55 -8.45
CA ASN A 453 -4.64 -6.36 -8.01
C ASN A 453 -5.99 -5.64 -8.20
N LEU A 454 -6.02 -4.31 -8.06
CA LEU A 454 -7.19 -3.49 -8.33
C LEU A 454 -7.54 -3.49 -9.83
N GLU A 455 -6.55 -3.26 -10.70
CA GLU A 455 -6.73 -3.26 -12.16
C GLU A 455 -7.18 -4.63 -12.69
N TYR A 456 -6.56 -5.72 -12.21
CA TYR A 456 -6.97 -7.09 -12.55
C TYR A 456 -8.34 -7.46 -11.97
N GLY A 457 -8.74 -6.85 -10.86
CA GLY A 457 -10.07 -7.02 -10.26
C GLY A 457 -11.21 -6.70 -11.22
N TYR A 458 -11.11 -5.59 -11.98
CA TYR A 458 -12.11 -5.23 -13.00
C TYR A 458 -12.18 -6.24 -14.17
N LEU A 459 -11.11 -6.99 -14.43
CA LEU A 459 -11.09 -8.05 -15.44
C LEU A 459 -11.66 -9.36 -14.87
N CYS A 460 -11.40 -9.65 -13.58
CA CYS A 460 -12.05 -10.73 -12.85
C CYS A 460 -13.58 -10.57 -12.79
N GLU A 461 -14.09 -9.35 -12.66
CA GLU A 461 -15.52 -9.07 -12.70
C GLU A 461 -16.15 -9.43 -14.05
N ILE A 462 -15.44 -9.22 -15.18
CA ILE A 462 -15.94 -9.63 -16.50
C ILE A 462 -15.85 -11.14 -16.67
N MET A 463 -14.70 -11.76 -16.35
CA MET A 463 -14.53 -13.22 -16.44
C MET A 463 -15.49 -13.98 -15.54
N GLY A 464 -15.78 -13.46 -14.34
CA GLY A 464 -16.68 -14.10 -13.37
C GLY A 464 -18.13 -14.24 -13.82
N ARG A 465 -18.52 -13.59 -14.92
CA ARG A 465 -19.82 -13.79 -15.57
C ARG A 465 -19.95 -15.18 -16.21
N SER A 466 -18.87 -15.96 -16.31
CA SER A 466 -18.90 -17.35 -16.79
C SER A 466 -17.96 -18.22 -15.97
N VAL A 467 -18.37 -19.45 -15.66
CA VAL A 467 -17.50 -20.46 -15.05
C VAL A 467 -16.36 -20.87 -15.99
N TRP A 468 -16.58 -20.80 -17.31
CA TRP A 468 -15.63 -21.23 -18.34
C TRP A 468 -14.60 -20.15 -18.70
N ALA A 469 -14.94 -18.87 -18.54
CA ALA A 469 -14.12 -17.77 -19.01
C ALA A 469 -12.73 -17.66 -18.36
N PRO A 470 -12.54 -17.76 -17.02
CA PRO A 470 -11.22 -17.66 -16.41
C PRO A 470 -10.21 -18.63 -17.01
N GLN A 471 -10.67 -19.82 -17.39
CA GLN A 471 -9.84 -20.87 -17.98
C GLN A 471 -9.32 -20.50 -19.37
N ILE A 472 -10.17 -19.90 -20.20
CA ILE A 472 -9.85 -19.47 -21.58
C ILE A 472 -8.77 -18.37 -21.62
N PHE A 473 -8.66 -17.57 -20.56
CA PHE A 473 -7.67 -16.49 -20.43
C PHE A 473 -6.44 -16.86 -19.56
N ASN A 474 -6.27 -18.16 -19.24
CA ASN A 474 -5.29 -18.70 -18.28
C ASN A 474 -5.27 -17.97 -16.92
N CYS A 475 -6.46 -17.58 -16.49
CA CYS A 475 -6.78 -16.89 -15.26
C CYS A 475 -7.55 -17.79 -14.26
N GLY A 476 -7.72 -19.08 -14.59
CA GLY A 476 -8.43 -20.06 -13.78
C GLY A 476 -7.71 -20.40 -12.47
N ALA A 477 -8.48 -20.54 -11.39
CA ALA A 477 -8.00 -21.22 -10.19
C ALA A 477 -8.03 -22.75 -10.44
N PRO A 478 -7.14 -23.54 -9.82
CA PRO A 478 -6.12 -23.14 -8.84
C PRO A 478 -4.79 -22.66 -9.46
N ASP A 479 -4.63 -22.76 -10.78
CA ASP A 479 -3.36 -22.54 -11.50
C ASP A 479 -2.76 -21.17 -11.31
N THR A 480 -3.56 -20.09 -11.28
CA THR A 480 -3.03 -18.74 -10.98
C THR A 480 -2.32 -18.70 -9.62
N GLY A 481 -2.86 -19.41 -8.61
CA GLY A 481 -2.23 -19.50 -7.28
C GLY A 481 -0.96 -20.36 -7.29
N ASN A 482 -0.93 -21.43 -8.09
CA ASN A 482 0.26 -22.28 -8.24
C ASN A 482 1.39 -21.56 -8.98
N MET A 483 1.05 -20.89 -10.08
CA MET A 483 1.98 -20.04 -10.83
C MET A 483 2.50 -18.89 -9.94
N GLU A 484 1.66 -18.27 -9.11
CA GLU A 484 2.11 -17.23 -8.17
C GLU A 484 3.08 -17.79 -7.10
N VAL A 485 2.81 -18.98 -6.57
CA VAL A 485 3.73 -19.67 -5.66
C VAL A 485 5.09 -19.92 -6.33
N LEU A 486 5.09 -20.39 -7.58
CA LEU A 486 6.33 -20.62 -8.34
C LEU A 486 7.06 -19.31 -8.65
N LEU A 487 6.35 -18.24 -9.03
CA LEU A 487 6.93 -16.91 -9.27
C LEU A 487 7.62 -16.33 -8.01
N ARG A 488 6.99 -16.46 -6.84
CA ARG A 488 7.49 -15.90 -5.57
C ARG A 488 8.55 -16.77 -4.89
N TYR A 489 8.44 -18.09 -4.97
CA TYR A 489 9.20 -19.02 -4.13
C TYR A 489 9.95 -20.12 -4.89
N GLY A 490 9.70 -20.28 -6.19
CA GLY A 490 10.41 -21.23 -7.04
C GLY A 490 11.88 -20.85 -7.23
N ASN A 491 12.72 -21.87 -7.42
CA ASN A 491 14.06 -21.71 -7.99
C ASN A 491 14.03 -21.80 -9.53
N GLU A 492 15.13 -21.47 -10.19
CA GLU A 492 15.25 -21.47 -11.66
C GLU A 492 14.82 -22.79 -12.31
N VAL A 493 15.23 -23.94 -11.75
CA VAL A 493 14.88 -25.26 -12.27
C VAL A 493 13.37 -25.50 -12.14
N GLN A 494 12.79 -25.22 -10.97
CA GLN A 494 11.35 -25.34 -10.72
C GLN A 494 10.54 -24.42 -11.64
N MET A 495 11.02 -23.19 -11.91
CA MET A 495 10.37 -22.26 -12.82
C MET A 495 10.39 -22.77 -14.27
N LYS A 496 11.54 -23.25 -14.75
CA LYS A 496 11.68 -23.79 -16.12
C LYS A 496 10.88 -25.09 -16.32
N GLU A 497 10.82 -25.95 -15.31
CA GLU A 497 10.15 -27.26 -15.35
C GLU A 497 8.62 -27.14 -15.21
N TRP A 498 8.12 -26.24 -14.36
CA TRP A 498 6.70 -26.19 -13.98
C TRP A 498 5.99 -24.86 -14.32
N LEU A 499 6.60 -23.72 -14.03
CA LEU A 499 5.95 -22.41 -14.27
C LEU A 499 5.83 -22.12 -15.76
N VAL A 500 6.86 -22.41 -16.54
CA VAL A 500 6.87 -22.15 -17.99
C VAL A 500 5.72 -22.88 -18.71
N PRO A 501 5.53 -24.21 -18.58
CA PRO A 501 4.42 -24.90 -19.26
C PRO A 501 3.03 -24.46 -18.77
N LEU A 502 2.89 -24.02 -17.51
CA LEU A 502 1.65 -23.42 -17.00
C LEU A 502 1.36 -22.05 -17.65
N LEU A 503 2.37 -21.20 -17.78
CA LEU A 503 2.24 -19.88 -18.43
C LEU A 503 1.87 -20.02 -19.91
N GLU A 504 2.34 -21.08 -20.58
CA GLU A 504 1.94 -21.43 -21.96
C GLU A 504 0.54 -22.06 -22.06
N GLY A 505 -0.02 -22.54 -20.94
CA GLY A 505 -1.27 -23.29 -20.88
C GLY A 505 -1.19 -24.74 -21.36
N LYS A 506 0.03 -25.29 -21.49
CA LYS A 506 0.27 -26.67 -21.97
C LYS A 506 -0.01 -27.73 -20.91
N ILE A 507 0.11 -27.37 -19.63
CA ILE A 507 -0.23 -28.24 -18.50
C ILE A 507 -1.23 -27.56 -17.59
N ARG A 508 -1.82 -28.34 -16.68
CA ARG A 508 -2.74 -27.91 -15.64
C ARG A 508 -2.22 -28.35 -14.29
N SER A 509 -2.75 -27.73 -13.25
CA SER A 509 -2.31 -27.94 -11.88
C SER A 509 -3.46 -27.92 -10.89
N GLY A 510 -3.22 -28.49 -9.70
CA GLY A 510 -4.13 -28.46 -8.56
C GLY A 510 -3.44 -27.95 -7.31
N PHE A 511 -4.05 -28.12 -6.14
CA PHE A 511 -3.37 -27.83 -4.87
C PHE A 511 -3.76 -28.82 -3.80
N ALA A 512 -2.79 -29.62 -3.31
CA ALA A 512 -3.00 -30.56 -2.23
C ALA A 512 -2.81 -29.92 -0.85
N MET A 513 -3.88 -29.89 -0.07
CA MET A 513 -3.85 -29.35 1.30
C MET A 513 -5.00 -29.84 2.18
N THR A 514 -6.20 -30.06 1.63
CA THR A 514 -7.35 -30.52 2.42
C THR A 514 -7.31 -32.03 2.56
N GLU A 515 -7.41 -32.55 3.78
CA GLU A 515 -7.49 -33.97 4.09
C GLU A 515 -8.88 -34.36 4.58
N PRO A 516 -9.36 -35.59 4.32
CA PRO A 516 -10.72 -35.99 4.64
C PRO A 516 -10.88 -36.48 6.09
N GLN A 517 -9.77 -36.89 6.73
CA GLN A 517 -9.76 -37.46 8.08
C GLN A 517 -9.58 -36.40 9.19
N VAL A 518 -9.23 -35.16 8.84
CA VAL A 518 -8.95 -34.09 9.79
C VAL A 518 -9.66 -32.78 9.43
N ALA A 519 -9.96 -31.98 10.45
CA ALA A 519 -10.56 -30.66 10.29
C ALA A 519 -9.54 -29.65 9.68
N SER A 520 -9.40 -29.72 8.36
CA SER A 520 -8.41 -28.99 7.55
C SER A 520 -8.58 -27.46 7.53
N SER A 521 -9.65 -26.93 8.12
CA SER A 521 -9.85 -25.49 8.34
C SER A 521 -8.85 -24.91 9.33
N ASP A 522 -8.39 -25.69 10.33
CA ASP A 522 -7.12 -25.44 11.00
C ASP A 522 -6.03 -26.21 10.25
N ALA A 523 -5.25 -25.47 9.46
CA ALA A 523 -4.14 -25.99 8.68
C ALA A 523 -3.07 -26.73 9.52
N THR A 524 -3.01 -26.57 10.84
CA THR A 524 -2.08 -27.33 11.69
C THR A 524 -2.50 -28.78 11.91
N ASN A 525 -3.76 -29.14 11.61
CA ASN A 525 -4.26 -30.50 11.74
C ASN A 525 -3.78 -31.45 10.63
N ILE A 526 -3.47 -30.94 9.43
CA ILE A 526 -2.95 -31.68 8.25
C ILE A 526 -1.88 -32.70 8.66
N GLU A 527 -2.10 -33.98 8.36
CA GLU A 527 -1.33 -35.14 8.82
C GLU A 527 -0.52 -35.84 7.72
N CYS A 528 -0.75 -35.50 6.45
CA CYS A 528 0.01 -35.93 5.27
C CYS A 528 1.52 -35.90 5.58
N SER A 529 2.13 -37.08 5.64
CA SER A 529 3.52 -37.22 6.09
C SER A 529 4.48 -36.96 4.93
N ILE A 530 5.52 -36.13 5.16
CA ILE A 530 6.62 -35.89 4.22
C ILE A 530 7.94 -36.31 4.88
N LYS A 531 8.29 -37.59 4.77
CA LYS A 531 9.52 -38.16 5.36
C LYS A 531 10.70 -38.00 4.42
N ARG A 532 11.88 -37.60 4.95
CA ARG A 532 13.14 -37.63 4.18
C ARG A 532 13.84 -38.97 4.40
N HIS A 533 13.78 -39.86 3.40
CA HIS A 533 14.89 -40.78 3.13
C HIS A 533 15.66 -40.22 1.91
N ASN A 534 16.43 -41.04 1.19
CA ASN A 534 17.02 -40.63 -0.09
C ASN A 534 15.96 -40.32 -1.17
N LEU A 535 14.69 -40.65 -0.89
CA LEU A 535 13.48 -40.22 -1.59
C LEU A 535 12.47 -39.73 -0.53
N PHE A 536 11.53 -38.86 -0.94
CA PHE A 536 10.40 -38.44 -0.09
C PHE A 536 9.21 -39.40 -0.24
N ILE A 537 8.24 -39.35 0.69
CA ILE A 537 6.95 -40.07 0.65
C ILE A 537 5.85 -39.04 0.99
N LEU A 538 4.65 -39.15 0.44
CA LEU A 538 3.49 -38.23 0.59
C LEU A 538 2.16 -38.99 0.80
N SER A 539 1.10 -38.34 1.31
CA SER A 539 -0.23 -38.93 1.57
C SER A 539 -1.43 -37.95 1.63
N ILE A 540 -2.16 -37.78 0.50
CA ILE A 540 -3.60 -37.34 0.33
C ILE A 540 -3.92 -35.83 0.61
N ILE A 541 -4.82 -35.03 -0.03
CA ILE A 541 -5.67 -35.05 -1.27
C ILE A 541 -5.34 -33.80 -2.14
N SER A 542 -5.61 -33.85 -3.47
CA SER A 542 -5.89 -32.78 -4.47
C SER A 542 -4.75 -32.50 -5.48
N SER A 543 -5.10 -32.11 -6.71
CA SER A 543 -4.25 -32.27 -7.92
C SER A 543 -2.93 -31.46 -7.89
N SER A 544 -2.03 -31.71 -8.84
CA SER A 544 -0.60 -31.37 -8.75
C SER A 544 -0.25 -29.89 -8.96
N LEU A 545 0.13 -29.16 -7.90
CA LEU A 545 1.42 -28.44 -7.77
C LEU A 545 1.47 -27.71 -6.41
N GLY A 546 2.12 -28.36 -5.44
CA GLY A 546 2.36 -27.80 -4.12
C GLY A 546 1.60 -28.54 -3.04
N ASP A 547 2.05 -29.74 -2.69
CA ASP A 547 1.43 -30.55 -1.64
C ASP A 547 1.91 -30.06 -0.28
N LEU A 548 1.00 -29.67 0.61
CA LEU A 548 1.33 -29.28 1.98
C LEU A 548 1.28 -30.51 2.91
N GLY A 549 2.41 -30.83 3.57
CA GLY A 549 2.46 -31.94 4.52
C GLY A 549 3.46 -31.75 5.66
N LYS A 550 3.31 -32.52 6.75
CA LYS A 550 4.15 -32.51 7.95
C LYS A 550 5.52 -33.15 7.65
N THR A 551 6.57 -32.32 7.73
CA THR A 551 7.98 -32.69 7.53
C THR A 551 8.80 -32.88 8.80
N ASP A 552 8.38 -32.28 9.92
CA ASP A 552 9.07 -32.34 11.21
C ASP A 552 8.06 -32.13 12.35
N LEU A 553 7.82 -33.15 13.17
CA LEU A 553 6.89 -33.09 14.30
C LEU A 553 7.50 -32.45 15.56
N ALA A 554 8.83 -32.30 15.63
CA ALA A 554 9.52 -31.67 16.75
C ALA A 554 9.65 -30.14 16.58
N ALA A 555 9.50 -29.63 15.36
CA ALA A 555 9.48 -28.19 15.09
C ALA A 555 8.26 -27.49 15.73
N PRO A 556 8.32 -26.16 15.98
CA PRO A 556 7.16 -25.38 16.44
C PRO A 556 5.97 -25.53 15.49
N LYS A 557 4.72 -25.57 16.01
CA LYS A 557 3.49 -25.93 15.26
C LYS A 557 3.38 -25.36 13.83
N HIS A 558 3.69 -24.07 13.64
CA HIS A 558 3.63 -23.38 12.34
C HIS A 558 4.86 -23.55 11.42
N LYS A 559 5.85 -24.35 11.83
CA LYS A 559 7.06 -24.72 11.07
C LYS A 559 7.17 -26.24 10.83
N GLN A 560 6.15 -27.01 11.20
CA GLN A 560 6.14 -28.46 11.01
C GLN A 560 5.95 -28.88 9.55
N GLN A 561 5.41 -27.98 8.71
CA GLN A 561 4.93 -28.31 7.36
C GLN A 561 5.79 -27.70 6.24
N SER A 562 5.86 -28.40 5.12
CA SER A 562 6.54 -27.96 3.89
C SER A 562 5.62 -28.11 2.69
N MET A 563 5.91 -27.37 1.60
CA MET A 563 5.20 -27.50 0.33
C MET A 563 6.15 -28.12 -0.72
N ILE A 564 5.66 -29.07 -1.52
CA ILE A 564 6.48 -29.84 -2.47
C ILE A 564 5.81 -30.01 -3.83
N LEU A 565 6.59 -29.99 -4.91
CA LEU A 565 6.09 -30.20 -6.27
C LEU A 565 6.07 -31.69 -6.62
N VAL A 566 4.98 -32.17 -7.22
CA VAL A 566 4.76 -33.59 -7.51
C VAL A 566 4.13 -33.72 -8.89
N ASP A 567 4.69 -34.58 -9.74
CA ASP A 567 4.07 -34.95 -11.02
C ASP A 567 2.90 -35.90 -10.74
N ILE A 568 1.72 -35.65 -11.30
CA ILE A 568 0.55 -36.53 -11.17
C ILE A 568 0.81 -37.96 -11.68
N ASN A 569 1.79 -38.14 -12.57
CA ASN A 569 2.20 -39.43 -13.12
C ASN A 569 3.25 -40.16 -12.24
N SER A 570 3.61 -39.61 -11.08
CA SER A 570 4.56 -40.26 -10.17
C SER A 570 3.99 -41.59 -9.65
N PRO A 571 4.77 -42.70 -9.66
CA PRO A 571 4.33 -43.98 -9.10
C PRO A 571 3.83 -43.84 -7.66
N GLY A 572 2.71 -44.48 -7.35
CA GLY A 572 2.04 -44.40 -6.04
C GLY A 572 0.93 -43.34 -5.94
N ILE A 573 0.71 -42.51 -6.97
CA ILE A 573 -0.44 -41.60 -7.02
C ILE A 573 -1.64 -42.33 -7.62
N THR A 574 -2.81 -42.17 -7.00
CA THR A 574 -4.08 -42.70 -7.51
C THR A 574 -5.19 -41.68 -7.35
N VAL A 575 -5.79 -41.23 -8.47
CA VAL A 575 -7.04 -40.46 -8.45
C VAL A 575 -8.19 -41.42 -8.13
N LYS A 576 -8.66 -41.41 -6.89
CA LYS A 576 -9.61 -42.40 -6.36
C LYS A 576 -11.02 -42.20 -6.92
N ARG A 577 -11.49 -40.95 -6.97
CA ARG A 577 -12.81 -40.57 -7.50
C ARG A 577 -12.95 -39.04 -7.66
N PRO A 578 -13.80 -38.55 -8.57
CA PRO A 578 -14.29 -37.18 -8.54
C PRO A 578 -15.23 -36.95 -7.34
N LEU A 579 -15.44 -35.67 -7.01
CA LEU A 579 -16.34 -35.19 -5.96
C LEU A 579 -17.39 -34.27 -6.59
N THR A 580 -18.65 -34.40 -6.17
CA THR A 580 -19.77 -33.60 -6.68
C THR A 580 -20.18 -32.50 -5.72
N ILE A 581 -20.42 -31.30 -6.25
CA ILE A 581 -20.91 -30.11 -5.56
C ILE A 581 -22.35 -29.85 -6.02
N PHE A 582 -23.34 -30.12 -5.17
CA PHE A 582 -24.77 -30.01 -5.52
C PHE A 582 -25.18 -30.75 -6.82
N GLY A 583 -24.45 -31.81 -7.19
CA GLY A 583 -24.68 -32.59 -8.41
C GLY A 583 -23.78 -32.22 -9.60
N PHE A 584 -23.07 -31.09 -9.55
CA PHE A 584 -22.03 -30.75 -10.53
C PHE A 584 -20.71 -31.46 -10.17
N ASP A 585 -20.03 -32.08 -11.14
CA ASP A 585 -18.68 -32.64 -10.97
C ASP A 585 -17.58 -31.73 -11.56
N ASP A 586 -17.97 -30.53 -12.01
CA ASP A 586 -17.14 -29.44 -12.56
C ASP A 586 -16.18 -29.88 -13.69
N ALA A 587 -16.57 -30.93 -14.42
CA ALA A 587 -15.82 -31.50 -15.52
C ALA A 587 -15.65 -30.49 -16.68
N SER A 588 -14.52 -30.45 -17.39
CA SER A 588 -13.39 -31.40 -17.36
C SER A 588 -12.38 -31.21 -16.22
N HIS A 589 -12.50 -30.14 -15.41
CA HIS A 589 -11.49 -29.77 -14.41
C HIS A 589 -11.69 -30.52 -13.08
N GLY A 590 -12.89 -30.38 -12.52
CA GLY A 590 -13.39 -31.11 -11.37
C GLY A 590 -12.67 -30.95 -10.05
N HIS A 591 -13.20 -31.69 -9.07
CA HIS A 591 -12.61 -31.88 -7.75
C HIS A 591 -12.44 -33.39 -7.52
N ALA A 592 -11.34 -33.83 -6.92
CA ALA A 592 -11.04 -35.26 -6.78
C ALA A 592 -10.40 -35.63 -5.44
N GLU A 593 -10.70 -36.85 -4.97
CA GLU A 593 -9.98 -37.52 -3.88
C GLU A 593 -8.74 -38.22 -4.48
N ILE A 594 -7.54 -37.91 -4.00
CA ILE A 594 -6.26 -38.42 -4.56
C ILE A 594 -5.48 -39.08 -3.44
N ILE A 595 -5.16 -40.36 -3.60
CA ILE A 595 -4.29 -41.11 -2.71
C ILE A 595 -2.84 -40.93 -3.19
N PHE A 596 -1.93 -40.77 -2.25
CA PHE A 596 -0.49 -40.84 -2.47
C PHE A 596 0.02 -41.96 -1.55
N GLU A 597 0.63 -42.98 -2.13
CA GLU A 597 1.10 -44.18 -1.42
C GLU A 597 2.57 -44.42 -1.79
N ASN A 598 3.48 -44.14 -0.85
CA ASN A 598 4.93 -44.27 -1.04
C ASN A 598 5.52 -43.47 -2.23
N VAL A 599 4.87 -42.36 -2.60
CA VAL A 599 5.22 -41.52 -3.76
C VAL A 599 6.60 -40.88 -3.61
N CYS A 600 7.54 -41.34 -4.44
CA CYS A 600 8.95 -40.93 -4.40
C CYS A 600 9.24 -39.74 -5.32
N VAL A 601 9.61 -38.58 -4.73
CA VAL A 601 10.00 -37.37 -5.48
C VAL A 601 11.41 -36.85 -5.14
N PRO A 602 12.11 -36.17 -6.07
CA PRO A 602 13.43 -35.59 -5.84
C PRO A 602 13.44 -34.50 -4.77
N ALA A 603 14.55 -34.38 -4.03
CA ALA A 603 14.71 -33.33 -3.00
C ALA A 603 14.65 -31.90 -3.56
N LYS A 604 14.99 -31.70 -4.84
CA LYS A 604 14.86 -30.40 -5.55
C LYS A 604 13.41 -29.93 -5.68
N ASN A 605 12.41 -30.77 -5.41
CA ASN A 605 11.00 -30.43 -5.55
C ASN A 605 10.42 -29.68 -4.34
N ILE A 606 11.12 -29.60 -3.19
CA ILE A 606 10.67 -28.77 -2.07
C ILE A 606 10.71 -27.30 -2.46
N LEU A 607 9.59 -26.60 -2.27
CA LEU A 607 9.49 -25.16 -2.47
C LEU A 607 10.07 -24.40 -1.28
N LEU A 608 10.92 -23.39 -1.56
CA LEU A 608 11.62 -22.50 -0.61
C LEU A 608 12.53 -23.17 0.44
N GLY A 609 12.06 -24.21 1.13
CA GLY A 609 12.79 -24.96 2.15
C GLY A 609 11.86 -25.70 3.11
N LYS A 610 12.44 -26.59 3.91
CA LYS A 610 11.68 -27.31 4.95
C LYS A 610 11.08 -26.35 5.98
N GLY A 611 9.87 -26.67 6.45
CA GLY A 611 9.15 -25.91 7.48
C GLY A 611 8.57 -24.58 7.01
N ARG A 612 8.57 -24.31 5.70
CA ARG A 612 8.07 -23.05 5.09
C ARG A 612 6.65 -23.15 4.52
N GLY A 613 5.96 -24.28 4.69
CA GLY A 613 4.64 -24.53 4.11
C GLY A 613 3.58 -23.49 4.49
N PHE A 614 3.51 -23.11 5.77
CA PHE A 614 2.61 -22.06 6.26
C PHE A 614 2.84 -20.70 5.61
N GLU A 615 4.10 -20.34 5.37
CA GLU A 615 4.48 -19.05 4.76
C GLU A 615 4.07 -18.99 3.29
N ILE A 616 4.35 -20.06 2.54
CA ILE A 616 3.98 -20.19 1.13
C ILE A 616 2.45 -20.17 0.99
N ALA A 617 1.73 -20.92 1.83
CA ALA A 617 0.27 -20.94 1.84
C ALA A 617 -0.34 -19.56 2.16
N GLN A 618 0.23 -18.81 3.12
CA GLN A 618 -0.23 -17.45 3.42
C GLN A 618 0.05 -16.46 2.27
N GLY A 619 1.19 -16.58 1.60
CA GLY A 619 1.52 -15.77 0.41
C GLY A 619 0.55 -16.01 -0.74
N ARG A 620 0.24 -17.28 -1.02
CA ARG A 620 -0.73 -17.73 -2.05
C ARG A 620 -2.16 -17.23 -1.79
N LEU A 621 -2.67 -17.43 -0.57
CA LEU A 621 -4.10 -17.28 -0.27
C LEU A 621 -4.57 -15.82 -0.15
N GLY A 622 -3.68 -14.84 -0.15
CA GLY A 622 -4.04 -13.41 -0.12
C GLY A 622 -4.72 -12.96 -1.43
N PRO A 623 -4.00 -12.94 -2.56
CA PRO A 623 -4.55 -12.55 -3.87
C PRO A 623 -5.66 -13.48 -4.36
N GLY A 624 -5.51 -14.81 -4.19
CA GLY A 624 -6.50 -15.79 -4.61
C GLY A 624 -7.92 -15.50 -4.08
N ARG A 625 -8.04 -15.19 -2.78
CA ARG A 625 -9.32 -14.80 -2.16
C ARG A 625 -9.97 -13.60 -2.85
N LEU A 626 -9.19 -12.58 -3.20
CA LEU A 626 -9.72 -11.39 -3.88
C LEU A 626 -10.13 -11.67 -5.32
N HIS A 627 -9.37 -12.48 -6.05
CA HIS A 627 -9.74 -12.91 -7.41
C HIS A 627 -11.08 -13.66 -7.42
N HIS A 628 -11.31 -14.53 -6.43
CA HIS A 628 -12.61 -15.18 -6.23
C HIS A 628 -13.72 -14.19 -5.87
N CYS A 629 -13.48 -13.23 -4.97
CA CYS A 629 -14.47 -12.21 -4.62
C CYS A 629 -14.87 -11.35 -5.83
N MET A 630 -13.91 -10.91 -6.64
CA MET A 630 -14.17 -10.12 -7.86
C MET A 630 -14.96 -10.91 -8.91
N ARG A 631 -14.68 -12.21 -9.08
CA ARG A 631 -15.45 -13.07 -9.99
C ARG A 631 -16.89 -13.24 -9.52
N LEU A 632 -17.13 -13.29 -8.21
CA LEU A 632 -18.50 -13.34 -7.66
C LEU A 632 -19.30 -12.06 -7.94
N ILE A 633 -18.68 -10.88 -7.93
CA ILE A 633 -19.33 -9.63 -8.39
C ILE A 633 -19.83 -9.81 -9.84
N GLY A 634 -18.99 -10.39 -10.71
CA GLY A 634 -19.33 -10.71 -12.09
C GLY A 634 -20.50 -11.68 -12.25
N ALA A 635 -20.44 -12.81 -11.54
CA ALA A 635 -21.50 -13.81 -11.53
C ALA A 635 -22.85 -13.20 -11.14
N VAL A 636 -22.84 -12.32 -10.12
CA VAL A 636 -24.02 -11.62 -9.63
C VAL A 636 -24.55 -10.61 -10.63
N ASP A 637 -23.71 -9.82 -11.30
CA ASP A 637 -24.20 -8.85 -12.30
C ASP A 637 -24.80 -9.57 -13.52
N ARG A 638 -24.33 -10.78 -13.88
CA ARG A 638 -25.02 -11.63 -14.86
C ARG A 638 -26.37 -12.14 -14.32
N GLY A 639 -26.41 -12.61 -13.07
CA GLY A 639 -27.64 -13.03 -12.42
C GLY A 639 -28.70 -11.93 -12.36
N MET A 640 -28.29 -10.71 -11.98
CA MET A 640 -29.12 -9.50 -11.98
C MET A 640 -29.68 -9.18 -13.36
N GLN A 641 -28.85 -9.24 -14.41
CA GLN A 641 -29.29 -9.00 -15.79
C GLN A 641 -30.36 -10.02 -16.21
N MET A 642 -30.10 -11.32 -15.99
CA MET A 642 -31.05 -12.39 -16.32
C MET A 642 -32.35 -12.23 -15.53
N MET A 643 -32.26 -11.91 -14.24
CA MET A 643 -33.41 -11.67 -13.36
C MET A 643 -34.32 -10.54 -13.88
N VAL A 644 -33.73 -9.39 -14.24
CA VAL A 644 -34.50 -8.24 -14.76
C VAL A 644 -35.10 -8.55 -16.13
N GLN A 645 -34.35 -9.17 -17.03
CA GLN A 645 -34.85 -9.59 -18.35
C GLN A 645 -36.05 -10.56 -18.22
N ARG A 646 -35.92 -11.57 -17.37
CA ARG A 646 -36.99 -12.54 -17.07
C ARG A 646 -38.22 -11.86 -16.49
N ALA A 647 -38.03 -10.92 -15.57
CA ALA A 647 -39.12 -10.23 -14.89
C ALA A 647 -39.94 -9.30 -15.81
N LEU A 648 -39.29 -8.72 -16.82
CA LEU A 648 -39.92 -7.88 -17.84
C LEU A 648 -40.65 -8.68 -18.94
N GLN A 649 -40.34 -9.98 -19.10
CA GLN A 649 -40.90 -10.82 -20.15
C GLN A 649 -42.02 -11.77 -19.69
N ARG A 650 -42.07 -12.13 -18.41
CA ARG A 650 -43.03 -13.12 -17.89
C ARG A 650 -44.17 -12.46 -17.11
N LYS A 651 -45.40 -12.95 -17.34
CA LYS A 651 -46.60 -12.56 -16.58
C LYS A 651 -46.98 -13.64 -15.56
N ALA A 652 -47.40 -13.21 -14.38
CA ALA A 652 -48.03 -14.02 -13.34
C ALA A 652 -49.18 -13.19 -12.72
N PHE A 653 -50.33 -13.82 -12.47
CA PHE A 653 -51.52 -13.16 -11.92
C PHE A 653 -51.91 -11.86 -12.67
N GLY A 654 -51.93 -11.94 -14.00
CA GLY A 654 -52.32 -10.83 -14.90
C GLY A 654 -51.28 -9.73 -15.12
N LYS A 655 -50.22 -9.65 -14.30
CA LYS A 655 -49.18 -8.61 -14.35
C LYS A 655 -47.82 -9.18 -14.75
N LEU A 656 -46.92 -8.36 -15.30
CA LEU A 656 -45.51 -8.73 -15.44
C LEU A 656 -44.89 -8.96 -14.05
N ILE A 657 -43.93 -9.87 -13.91
CA ILE A 657 -43.21 -10.07 -12.62
C ILE A 657 -42.60 -8.74 -12.14
N ALA A 658 -42.08 -7.92 -13.06
CA ALA A 658 -41.55 -6.58 -12.78
C ALA A 658 -42.56 -5.57 -12.19
N GLN A 659 -43.87 -5.86 -12.25
CA GLN A 659 -44.94 -5.00 -11.72
C GLN A 659 -45.46 -5.44 -10.34
N HIS A 660 -44.93 -6.53 -9.77
CA HIS A 660 -45.26 -6.96 -8.41
C HIS A 660 -44.37 -6.23 -7.39
N GLY A 661 -44.96 -5.67 -6.33
CA GLY A 661 -44.26 -4.80 -5.39
C GLY A 661 -43.10 -5.45 -4.63
N SER A 662 -43.18 -6.77 -4.39
CA SER A 662 -42.09 -7.56 -3.81
C SER A 662 -40.84 -7.50 -4.68
N PHE A 663 -40.98 -7.83 -5.98
CA PHE A 663 -39.86 -7.83 -6.93
C PHE A 663 -39.14 -6.50 -6.98
N LEU A 664 -39.86 -5.37 -6.98
CA LEU A 664 -39.27 -4.03 -6.97
C LEU A 664 -38.41 -3.78 -5.73
N SER A 665 -38.84 -4.27 -4.56
CA SER A 665 -38.04 -4.18 -3.33
C SER A 665 -36.81 -5.08 -3.39
N ASP A 666 -36.97 -6.31 -3.89
CA ASP A 666 -35.92 -7.31 -3.91
C ASP A 666 -34.80 -6.98 -4.90
N VAL A 667 -35.13 -6.51 -6.12
CA VAL A 667 -34.11 -6.04 -7.09
C VAL A 667 -33.34 -4.82 -6.58
N ALA A 668 -34.01 -3.89 -5.89
CA ALA A 668 -33.36 -2.73 -5.29
C ALA A 668 -32.39 -3.15 -4.17
N ARG A 669 -32.81 -4.05 -3.27
CA ARG A 669 -31.95 -4.64 -2.23
C ARG A 669 -30.74 -5.37 -2.83
N CYS A 670 -30.95 -6.16 -3.88
CA CYS A 670 -29.88 -6.88 -4.57
C CYS A 670 -28.83 -5.92 -5.17
N ARG A 671 -29.27 -4.82 -5.82
CA ARG A 671 -28.33 -3.79 -6.33
C ARG A 671 -27.58 -3.11 -5.18
N ILE A 672 -28.26 -2.74 -4.09
CA ILE A 672 -27.62 -2.13 -2.91
C ILE A 672 -26.54 -3.04 -2.31
N ASP A 673 -26.84 -4.33 -2.12
CA ASP A 673 -25.90 -5.28 -1.51
C ASP A 673 -24.72 -5.60 -2.44
N LEU A 674 -24.96 -5.65 -3.76
CA LEU A 674 -23.92 -5.77 -4.78
C LEU A 674 -22.95 -4.57 -4.77
N GLU A 675 -23.45 -3.32 -4.80
CA GLU A 675 -22.57 -2.14 -4.83
C GLU A 675 -21.74 -1.99 -3.53
N LYS A 676 -22.36 -2.22 -2.36
CA LYS A 676 -21.64 -2.25 -1.07
C LYS A 676 -20.48 -3.25 -1.10
N THR A 677 -20.75 -4.44 -1.63
CA THR A 677 -19.80 -5.54 -1.67
C THR A 677 -18.70 -5.28 -2.70
N ARG A 678 -19.04 -4.79 -3.90
CA ARG A 678 -18.07 -4.37 -4.92
C ARG A 678 -17.08 -3.36 -4.35
N LEU A 679 -17.56 -2.31 -3.68
CA LEU A 679 -16.70 -1.29 -3.06
C LEU A 679 -15.79 -1.87 -1.96
N LEU A 680 -16.29 -2.79 -1.13
CA LEU A 680 -15.49 -3.49 -0.12
C LEU A 680 -14.37 -4.34 -0.75
N VAL A 681 -14.65 -5.05 -1.85
CA VAL A 681 -13.65 -5.89 -2.53
C VAL A 681 -12.62 -5.02 -3.28
N LEU A 682 -13.04 -3.90 -3.88
CA LEU A 682 -12.14 -2.91 -4.51
C LEU A 682 -11.21 -2.26 -3.48
N GLU A 683 -11.72 -1.85 -2.31
CA GLU A 683 -10.92 -1.33 -1.21
C GLU A 683 -9.95 -2.37 -0.64
N ALA A 684 -10.31 -3.66 -0.65
CA ALA A 684 -9.40 -4.73 -0.27
C ALA A 684 -8.29 -4.98 -1.30
N ALA A 685 -8.59 -4.83 -2.60
CA ALA A 685 -7.63 -4.98 -3.69
C ALA A 685 -6.63 -3.81 -3.79
N ASP A 686 -7.10 -2.57 -3.57
CA ASP A 686 -6.30 -1.34 -3.49
C ASP A 686 -5.24 -1.41 -2.37
N ARG A 687 -5.58 -2.04 -1.23
CA ARG A 687 -4.68 -2.18 -0.08
C ARG A 687 -3.71 -3.37 -0.16
N LEU A 688 -3.82 -4.24 -1.18
CA LEU A 688 -3.08 -5.50 -1.20
C LEU A 688 -1.56 -5.28 -1.33
N GLY A 689 -0.79 -5.97 -0.49
CA GLY A 689 0.67 -5.77 -0.33
C GLY A 689 1.04 -5.10 1.01
N ASN A 690 0.09 -4.44 1.68
CA ASN A 690 0.27 -3.93 3.04
C ASN A 690 -0.15 -4.98 4.09
N LYS A 691 0.60 -5.13 5.19
CA LYS A 691 0.22 -5.99 6.34
C LYS A 691 -1.18 -5.65 6.89
N LYS A 692 -1.61 -4.37 6.78
CA LYS A 692 -2.93 -3.90 7.20
C LYS A 692 -4.10 -4.42 6.32
N ALA A 693 -3.85 -5.03 5.16
CA ALA A 693 -4.90 -5.55 4.27
C ALA A 693 -5.61 -6.81 4.80
N ARG A 694 -5.00 -7.57 5.72
CA ARG A 694 -5.51 -8.87 6.21
C ARG A 694 -6.97 -8.81 6.67
N GLY A 695 -7.34 -7.77 7.42
CA GLY A 695 -8.71 -7.60 7.92
C GLY A 695 -9.71 -7.34 6.79
N THR A 696 -9.38 -6.46 5.84
CA THR A 696 -10.24 -6.13 4.70
C THR A 696 -10.43 -7.31 3.74
N ILE A 697 -9.38 -8.12 3.53
CA ILE A 697 -9.48 -9.36 2.73
C ILE A 697 -10.40 -10.38 3.41
N ALA A 698 -10.30 -10.54 4.74
CA ALA A 698 -11.21 -11.41 5.49
C ALA A 698 -12.68 -10.92 5.39
N MET A 699 -12.92 -9.62 5.54
CA MET A 699 -14.26 -9.02 5.36
C MET A 699 -14.80 -9.26 3.94
N ALA A 700 -14.00 -9.02 2.91
CA ALA A 700 -14.36 -9.28 1.52
C ALA A 700 -14.69 -10.76 1.27
N LYS A 701 -13.87 -11.69 1.80
CA LYS A 701 -14.03 -13.14 1.65
C LYS A 701 -15.30 -13.69 2.33
N VAL A 702 -15.81 -13.04 3.37
CA VAL A 702 -17.12 -13.36 3.95
C VAL A 702 -18.26 -12.68 3.18
N ALA A 703 -18.10 -11.40 2.83
CA ALA A 703 -19.17 -10.61 2.22
C ALA A 703 -19.52 -11.08 0.80
N ALA A 704 -18.52 -11.32 -0.07
CA ALA A 704 -18.78 -11.61 -1.48
C ALA A 704 -19.54 -12.92 -1.73
N PRO A 705 -19.20 -14.07 -1.11
CA PRO A 705 -19.99 -15.30 -1.26
C PRO A 705 -21.42 -15.18 -0.70
N ASN A 706 -21.60 -14.54 0.45
CA ASN A 706 -22.93 -14.41 1.08
C ASN A 706 -23.84 -13.44 0.31
N MET A 707 -23.30 -12.34 -0.20
CA MET A 707 -24.02 -11.45 -1.13
C MET A 707 -24.39 -12.21 -2.41
N ALA A 708 -23.44 -12.96 -2.99
CA ALA A 708 -23.68 -13.66 -4.24
C ALA A 708 -24.76 -14.73 -4.15
N LEU A 709 -24.78 -15.52 -3.07
CA LEU A 709 -25.85 -16.48 -2.81
C LEU A 709 -27.23 -15.82 -2.76
N LYS A 710 -27.37 -14.72 -2.01
CA LYS A 710 -28.65 -14.01 -1.86
C LYS A 710 -29.18 -13.49 -3.20
N VAL A 711 -28.33 -12.86 -4.01
CA VAL A 711 -28.77 -12.27 -5.28
C VAL A 711 -29.00 -13.34 -6.35
N LEU A 712 -28.16 -14.37 -6.43
CA LEU A 712 -28.35 -15.48 -7.37
C LEU A 712 -29.59 -16.31 -7.02
N ASP A 713 -29.87 -16.55 -5.75
CA ASP A 713 -31.10 -17.21 -5.28
C ASP A 713 -32.35 -16.41 -5.68
N THR A 714 -32.33 -15.09 -5.49
CA THR A 714 -33.40 -14.19 -5.96
C THR A 714 -33.58 -14.28 -7.48
N ALA A 715 -32.47 -14.34 -8.25
CA ALA A 715 -32.52 -14.51 -9.70
C ALA A 715 -33.10 -15.87 -10.11
N MET A 716 -32.76 -16.95 -9.41
CA MET A 716 -33.32 -18.30 -9.62
C MET A 716 -34.83 -18.31 -9.32
N GLN A 717 -35.25 -17.71 -8.21
CA GLN A 717 -36.66 -17.61 -7.82
C GLN A 717 -37.51 -16.89 -8.88
N VAL A 718 -37.00 -15.83 -9.50
CA VAL A 718 -37.65 -15.11 -10.62
C VAL A 718 -37.73 -15.95 -11.91
N HIS A 719 -36.85 -16.93 -12.08
CA HIS A 719 -36.93 -17.89 -13.20
C HIS A 719 -37.91 -19.04 -12.94
N GLY A 720 -38.25 -19.32 -11.68
CA GLY A 720 -39.02 -20.49 -11.26
C GLY A 720 -38.21 -21.77 -11.47
N GLY A 721 -38.87 -22.87 -11.87
CA GLY A 721 -38.20 -24.15 -12.13
C GLY A 721 -37.01 -24.07 -13.11
N ALA A 722 -37.04 -23.15 -14.07
CA ALA A 722 -35.93 -22.93 -15.00
C ALA A 722 -34.64 -22.45 -14.29
N GLY A 723 -34.76 -21.73 -13.17
CA GLY A 723 -33.61 -21.26 -12.38
C GLY A 723 -32.87 -22.38 -11.64
N LEU A 724 -33.52 -23.52 -11.43
CA LEU A 724 -32.93 -24.74 -10.87
C LEU A 724 -32.33 -25.66 -11.95
N SER A 725 -32.70 -25.44 -13.21
CA SER A 725 -32.34 -26.29 -14.34
C SER A 725 -31.09 -25.81 -15.08
N VAL A 726 -30.52 -26.71 -15.88
CA VAL A 726 -29.36 -26.44 -16.75
C VAL A 726 -29.69 -25.57 -17.97
N ASP A 727 -30.97 -25.23 -18.20
CA ASP A 727 -31.41 -24.22 -19.18
C ASP A 727 -30.89 -22.82 -18.83
N THR A 728 -30.39 -22.61 -17.60
CA THR A 728 -29.76 -21.37 -17.16
C THR A 728 -28.46 -21.66 -16.42
N VAL A 729 -27.51 -20.71 -16.45
CA VAL A 729 -26.27 -20.80 -15.68
C VAL A 729 -26.45 -20.54 -14.18
N LEU A 730 -27.65 -20.14 -13.74
CA LEU A 730 -27.89 -19.58 -12.40
C LEU A 730 -27.58 -20.57 -11.28
N ALA A 731 -28.05 -21.81 -11.40
CA ALA A 731 -27.81 -22.86 -10.40
C ALA A 731 -26.31 -23.17 -10.23
N HIS A 732 -25.54 -23.17 -11.33
CA HIS A 732 -24.10 -23.44 -11.29
C HIS A 732 -23.30 -22.25 -10.71
N LEU A 733 -23.66 -21.01 -11.08
CA LEU A 733 -23.08 -19.80 -10.45
C LEU A 733 -23.38 -19.76 -8.94
N TRP A 734 -24.59 -20.15 -8.53
CA TRP A 734 -24.99 -20.24 -7.12
C TRP A 734 -24.20 -21.33 -6.39
N ALA A 735 -24.04 -22.52 -6.99
CA ALA A 735 -23.23 -23.60 -6.43
C ALA A 735 -21.76 -23.17 -6.24
N THR A 736 -21.20 -22.46 -7.22
CA THR A 736 -19.85 -21.87 -7.12
C THR A 736 -19.74 -20.88 -5.96
N ALA A 737 -20.73 -19.97 -5.81
CA ALA A 737 -20.80 -19.05 -4.67
C ALA A 737 -20.94 -19.80 -3.33
N ARG A 738 -21.66 -20.92 -3.29
CA ARG A 738 -21.83 -21.72 -2.08
C ARG A 738 -20.54 -22.41 -1.66
N THR A 739 -19.76 -22.92 -2.62
CA THR A 739 -18.44 -23.50 -2.41
C THR A 739 -17.45 -22.47 -1.87
N LEU A 740 -17.51 -21.21 -2.34
CA LEU A 740 -16.62 -20.13 -1.90
C LEU A 740 -16.87 -19.63 -0.48
N ARG A 741 -17.92 -20.10 0.22
CA ARG A 741 -18.06 -19.99 1.69
C ARG A 741 -17.20 -20.98 2.49
N ILE A 742 -16.58 -21.95 1.83
CA ILE A 742 -15.78 -23.03 2.44
C ILE A 742 -14.34 -23.01 1.88
N ALA A 743 -14.19 -22.93 0.56
CA ALA A 743 -12.90 -22.85 -0.12
C ALA A 743 -12.10 -21.60 0.29
N ASP A 744 -10.77 -21.68 0.24
CA ASP A 744 -9.81 -20.68 0.73
C ASP A 744 -10.01 -20.25 2.20
N GLY A 745 -10.64 -21.12 3.00
CA GLY A 745 -10.97 -20.92 4.41
C GLY A 745 -12.47 -20.62 4.60
N PRO A 746 -13.16 -21.35 5.49
CA PRO A 746 -14.57 -21.10 5.81
C PRO A 746 -14.83 -19.70 6.36
N ASP A 747 -16.05 -19.20 6.16
CA ASP A 747 -16.50 -17.91 6.68
C ASP A 747 -16.19 -17.73 8.17
N GLU A 748 -16.39 -18.77 8.98
CA GLU A 748 -16.21 -18.76 10.43
C GLU A 748 -14.74 -18.49 10.83
N VAL A 749 -13.77 -18.95 10.02
CA VAL A 749 -12.33 -18.70 10.23
C VAL A 749 -11.98 -17.24 9.91
N HIS A 750 -12.62 -16.67 8.89
CA HIS A 750 -12.46 -15.25 8.54
C HIS A 750 -13.17 -14.35 9.54
N LEU A 751 -14.37 -14.71 10.00
CA LEU A 751 -15.09 -14.05 11.09
C LEU A 751 -14.29 -14.07 12.39
N GLY A 752 -13.67 -15.19 12.76
CA GLY A 752 -12.75 -15.26 13.90
C GLY A 752 -11.52 -14.35 13.74
N THR A 753 -10.99 -14.22 12.52
CA THR A 753 -9.91 -13.28 12.21
C THR A 753 -10.36 -11.83 12.36
N ILE A 754 -11.54 -11.47 11.85
CA ILE A 754 -12.13 -10.13 11.97
C ILE A 754 -12.40 -9.80 13.44
N ALA A 755 -13.07 -10.70 14.17
CA ALA A 755 -13.42 -10.51 15.58
C ALA A 755 -12.18 -10.32 16.45
N LYS A 756 -11.11 -11.10 16.22
CA LYS A 756 -9.84 -10.90 16.93
C LYS A 756 -9.24 -9.52 16.66
N MET A 757 -9.21 -9.08 15.40
CA MET A 757 -8.72 -7.75 15.02
C MET A 757 -9.61 -6.59 15.52
N GLU A 758 -10.87 -6.86 15.91
CA GLU A 758 -11.77 -5.90 16.55
C GLU A 758 -11.62 -5.87 18.08
N GLN A 759 -11.30 -7.02 18.68
CA GLN A 759 -11.09 -7.19 20.12
C GLN A 759 -9.73 -6.70 20.61
N ASP A 760 -8.73 -6.61 19.73
CA ASP A 760 -7.44 -5.96 20.03
C ASP A 760 -7.71 -4.50 20.49
N CYS A 761 -7.39 -4.21 21.77
CA CYS A 761 -7.99 -3.11 22.56
C CYS A 761 -7.92 -1.71 21.94
N GLU A 762 -7.00 -1.47 21.02
CA GLU A 762 -6.76 -0.19 20.38
C GLU A 762 -7.97 0.27 19.55
N ARG A 763 -8.81 -0.65 19.05
CA ARG A 763 -9.99 -0.33 18.23
C ARG A 763 -11.23 0.02 19.06
N LEU A 764 -11.45 -0.66 20.18
CA LEU A 764 -12.49 -0.31 21.15
C LEU A 764 -12.28 1.10 21.74
N ILE A 765 -11.03 1.50 21.96
CA ILE A 765 -10.67 2.86 22.40
C ILE A 765 -11.01 3.92 21.33
N GLN A 766 -10.86 3.61 20.03
CA GLN A 766 -11.23 4.50 18.94
C GLN A 766 -12.75 4.76 18.86
N ILE A 767 -13.58 3.73 19.08
CA ILE A 767 -15.05 3.88 19.04
C ILE A 767 -15.51 4.77 20.20
N VAL A 768 -15.04 4.53 21.43
CA VAL A 768 -15.41 5.33 22.60
C VAL A 768 -14.95 6.78 22.47
N SER A 769 -13.75 7.04 21.93
CA SER A 769 -13.26 8.41 21.69
C SER A 769 -14.01 9.15 20.58
N PHE A 770 -14.41 8.47 19.50
CA PHE A 770 -15.23 9.07 18.44
C PHE A 770 -16.59 9.60 18.95
N TRP A 771 -17.26 8.83 19.82
CA TRP A 771 -18.51 9.25 20.48
C TRP A 771 -18.29 10.35 21.53
N ALA A 772 -17.15 10.35 22.24
CA ALA A 772 -16.80 11.40 23.19
C ALA A 772 -16.53 12.75 22.50
N ASP A 773 -15.84 12.76 21.36
CA ASP A 773 -15.53 13.99 20.61
C ASP A 773 -16.76 14.55 19.88
N THR A 774 -17.65 13.70 19.35
CA THR A 774 -18.95 14.18 18.82
C THR A 774 -19.83 14.76 19.92
N SER A 775 -19.84 14.18 21.13
CA SER A 775 -20.58 14.73 22.27
C SER A 775 -20.07 16.14 22.67
N ARG A 776 -18.76 16.38 22.60
CA ARG A 776 -18.17 17.72 22.83
C ARG A 776 -18.53 18.74 21.74
N LEU A 777 -18.66 18.31 20.49
CA LEU A 777 -19.10 19.15 19.37
C LEU A 777 -20.57 19.58 19.47
N PHE A 778 -21.44 18.74 20.04
CA PHE A 778 -22.83 19.12 20.31
C PHE A 778 -22.98 20.03 21.54
N ALA A 779 -22.18 19.82 22.59
CA ALA A 779 -22.23 20.65 23.80
C ALA A 779 -21.84 22.13 23.56
N HIS A 780 -21.04 22.42 22.54
CA HIS A 780 -20.62 23.80 22.23
C HIS A 780 -21.58 24.60 21.35
N ASN A 781 -22.61 23.99 20.76
CA ASN A 781 -23.52 24.63 19.79
C ASN A 781 -24.95 24.87 20.31
N LEU A 782 -25.18 24.72 21.62
CA LEU A 782 -26.49 24.95 22.26
C LEU A 782 -26.40 25.87 23.48
N CYS A 783 -25.93 27.12 23.29
CA CYS A 783 -26.26 28.21 24.20
C CYS A 783 -26.07 29.61 23.57
N PRO A 784 -27.12 30.20 22.96
CA PRO A 784 -27.20 31.63 22.72
C PRO A 784 -28.05 32.27 23.83
N CYS A 785 -27.42 32.89 24.84
CA CYS A 785 -28.10 33.77 25.78
C CYS A 785 -27.32 35.10 25.85
N PRO A 786 -27.96 36.25 25.58
CA PRO A 786 -27.28 37.53 25.45
C PRO A 786 -26.97 38.17 26.82
N GLU A 787 -26.03 39.11 26.81
CA GLU A 787 -25.74 39.98 27.95
C GLU A 787 -26.97 40.78 28.38
N GLN A 788 -27.21 40.86 29.70
CA GLN A 788 -27.88 42.01 30.30
C GLN A 788 -27.08 42.52 31.49
N LYS A 789 -26.83 43.83 31.48
CA LYS A 789 -26.23 44.59 32.58
C LYS A 789 -27.20 44.70 33.75
N LYS A 790 -26.70 44.70 34.99
CA LYS A 790 -26.70 45.89 35.88
C LYS A 790 -26.23 45.57 37.31
N ASP A 791 -25.46 46.52 37.85
CA ASP A 791 -25.54 47.12 39.19
C ASP A 791 -25.81 46.19 40.39
N ASP A 792 -24.75 45.77 41.10
CA ASP A 792 -24.32 46.34 42.41
C ASP A 792 -22.96 45.76 42.88
#